data_AF-A0A671Q2K4-F1
#
_entry.id   AF-A0A671Q2K4-F1
#
_cell.length_a   1.000
_cell.length_b   1.000
_cell.length_c   1.000
_cell.angle_alpha   90.00
_cell.angle_beta   90.00
_cell.angle_gamma   90.00
#
_symmetry.space_group_name_H-M   'P 1'
#
loop_
_entity.id
_entity.type
_entity.pdbx_description
1 polymer ?
#
loop_
_entity_poly.entity_id
_entity_poly.type
_entity_poly.pdbx_seq_one_letter_code
_entity_poly.pdbx_strand_id
1 'polypeptide(L)'
;MFFGPSESAILQLEDPDCEEGSNPPCESIFSLNAEKILNQAKLFVEQRRFPFAVENQNTNEELAIGYVLIGNGLYDEAIKHFSLLLQGDPELVSAIYGRGIAYGKKSLQEAIEVFKEALKLKSDFIDAYKSLGQAYRELGDFENAMESFQKALLLDQNHIQSLQLRGMMLYHHGSLQEAIGNFKRCLQLEPYNEVCQYMKGLSHVAMGQFYEGIKAQTKVMLNDPLLGQKASSEYLKVKYLREYSRYLHSHLDVPVVEYNVDQDLPGNFKNHWAKNLPFLIEDYEEQPGLQPHIKDVLPQNFDSYSAEVQKLICTADRLGALMQYDTLGFLPNLRVHRAMGLATIEVMQAMQRTWSNSKVRVNGKTRQLQWRDMFDIAVKWRRIADPDQPVLWLEQMPARSLSRGFNNHINLIRGQIINIRYLEYFSSILSFVKERILVYHGAYNQRALQEVKQALENVNKVEDLLPIMKQFNSKTRDGFTVNSKVPSLKDPGKEYDGFTITITGDRVGNMLFSVETQTTDERTQQYQSEIEALYKDLTAKGKTLMLSTELGDADTVCNLILSLVYYFCNLMPLSRGSSVVAYSVVMGALMASGKEVLGRIPSGKLFDFEAMTTASPDRFSKTVKSWINLKSLPSWYQNLPSVSETFQLTRTMIEVLNTDSSSHCPKKS
;
A
#
# COMPACT_ATOMS: atom_id res chain seq x y z
N MET A 1 -2.07 -1.35 -3.65
CA MET A 1 -2.33 -2.31 -4.74
C MET A 1 -1.06 -2.42 -5.56
N PHE A 2 -0.35 -3.55 -5.46
CA PHE A 2 0.90 -3.80 -6.20
C PHE A 2 0.69 -4.66 -7.46
N PHE A 3 -0.56 -4.78 -7.93
CA PHE A 3 -0.86 -5.31 -9.26
C PHE A 3 -0.51 -4.25 -10.32
N GLY A 4 0.77 -4.12 -10.62
CA GLY A 4 1.22 -3.61 -11.93
C GLY A 4 1.19 -4.77 -12.93
N PRO A 5 0.85 -4.53 -14.21
CA PRO A 5 0.78 -5.56 -15.22
C PRO A 5 2.21 -5.89 -15.65
N SER A 6 2.85 -6.84 -14.97
CA SER A 6 3.79 -7.72 -15.65
C SER A 6 3.02 -9.00 -15.95
N GLU A 7 2.05 -8.87 -16.85
CA GLU A 7 1.60 -10.03 -17.59
C GLU A 7 2.84 -10.62 -18.25
N SER A 8 3.04 -11.92 -18.10
CA SER A 8 3.98 -12.64 -18.95
C SER A 8 3.72 -12.20 -20.40
N ALA A 9 4.75 -11.82 -21.15
CA ALA A 9 4.61 -11.43 -22.56
C ALA A 9 3.90 -12.51 -23.41
N ILE A 10 3.81 -13.72 -22.89
CA ILE A 10 3.04 -14.85 -23.40
C ILE A 10 1.52 -14.57 -23.39
N LEU A 11 0.98 -13.91 -22.36
CA LEU A 11 -0.46 -13.87 -22.04
C LEU A 11 -1.22 -12.62 -22.53
N GLN A 12 -0.59 -11.71 -23.29
CA GLN A 12 -1.27 -10.57 -23.88
C GLN A 12 -2.13 -11.02 -25.07
N LEU A 13 -3.41 -11.31 -24.79
CA LEU A 13 -4.44 -11.60 -25.78
C LEU A 13 -5.23 -10.31 -26.05
N GLU A 14 -4.84 -9.54 -27.06
CA GLU A 14 -5.68 -8.44 -27.57
C GLU A 14 -6.78 -9.01 -28.47
N ASP A 15 -8.01 -8.54 -28.29
CA ASP A 15 -9.15 -8.87 -29.17
C ASP A 15 -9.08 -7.93 -30.39
N PRO A 16 -8.77 -8.41 -31.62
CA PRO A 16 -8.52 -7.54 -32.76
C PRO A 16 -9.76 -6.81 -33.29
N ASP A 17 -10.97 -7.17 -32.83
CA ASP A 17 -12.23 -6.80 -33.49
C ASP A 17 -13.15 -5.84 -32.69
N CYS A 18 -12.69 -5.17 -31.63
CA CYS A 18 -13.52 -4.17 -30.92
C CYS A 18 -13.02 -2.73 -31.16
N GLU A 19 -13.60 -2.06 -32.16
CA GLU A 19 -13.63 -0.60 -32.22
C GLU A 19 -14.84 -0.07 -31.40
N GLU A 20 -14.61 0.90 -30.51
CA GLU A 20 -15.69 1.58 -29.80
C GLU A 20 -16.60 2.34 -30.80
N GLY A 21 -17.74 1.75 -31.14
CA GLY A 21 -18.78 2.39 -31.96
C GLY A 21 -19.31 1.58 -33.15
N SER A 22 -18.80 0.36 -33.40
CA SER A 22 -19.36 -0.49 -34.45
C SER A 22 -20.72 -1.07 -34.07
N ASN A 23 -21.57 -1.30 -35.07
CA ASN A 23 -22.87 -1.98 -34.94
C ASN A 23 -22.75 -3.35 -35.64
N PRO A 24 -22.97 -4.49 -34.94
CA PRO A 24 -23.60 -4.62 -33.64
C PRO A 24 -22.69 -4.19 -32.47
N PRO A 25 -23.25 -3.80 -31.31
CA PRO A 25 -22.46 -3.39 -30.15
C PRO A 25 -21.55 -4.54 -29.71
N CYS A 26 -20.32 -4.24 -29.28
CA CYS A 26 -19.43 -5.24 -28.67
C CYS A 26 -20.23 -6.01 -27.61
N GLU A 27 -20.43 -7.32 -27.83
CA GLU A 27 -21.02 -8.20 -26.85
C GLU A 27 -20.22 -8.10 -25.55
N SER A 28 -20.88 -8.23 -24.41
CA SER A 28 -20.21 -8.11 -23.11
C SER A 28 -18.94 -8.96 -23.07
N ILE A 29 -17.88 -8.44 -22.44
CA ILE A 29 -16.61 -9.11 -22.10
C ILE A 29 -16.80 -10.52 -21.45
N PHE A 30 -18.05 -10.90 -21.12
CA PHE A 30 -18.44 -12.06 -20.33
C PHE A 30 -19.22 -13.14 -21.08
N SER A 31 -19.22 -13.16 -22.42
CA SER A 31 -19.67 -14.32 -23.22
C SER A 31 -18.49 -15.06 -23.88
N LEU A 32 -17.48 -15.47 -23.10
CA LEU A 32 -16.55 -16.49 -23.59
C LEU A 32 -17.28 -17.83 -23.71
N ASN A 33 -17.64 -18.20 -24.94
CA ASN A 33 -18.07 -19.55 -25.24
C ASN A 33 -16.82 -20.45 -25.44
N ALA A 34 -17.00 -21.77 -25.28
CA ALA A 34 -15.92 -22.74 -25.46
C ALA A 34 -15.25 -22.61 -26.85
N GLU A 35 -16.01 -22.17 -27.85
CA GLU A 35 -15.54 -21.93 -29.22
C GLU A 35 -14.53 -20.78 -29.30
N LYS A 36 -14.73 -19.66 -28.57
CA LYS A 36 -13.77 -18.54 -28.52
C LYS A 36 -12.46 -18.96 -27.84
N ILE A 37 -12.53 -19.73 -26.75
CA ILE A 37 -11.34 -20.27 -26.07
C ILE A 37 -10.55 -21.19 -27.02
N LEU A 38 -11.25 -22.09 -27.73
CA LEU A 38 -10.62 -22.99 -28.70
C LEU A 38 -9.98 -22.24 -29.87
N ASN A 39 -10.64 -21.20 -30.38
CA ASN A 39 -10.09 -20.38 -31.46
C ASN A 39 -8.85 -19.59 -31.01
N GLN A 40 -8.87 -19.01 -29.82
CA GLN A 40 -7.69 -18.36 -29.23
C GLN A 40 -6.54 -19.36 -29.00
N ALA A 41 -6.85 -20.58 -28.53
CA ALA A 41 -5.85 -21.61 -28.29
C ALA A 41 -5.16 -22.05 -29.60
N LYS A 42 -5.92 -22.23 -30.69
CA LYS A 42 -5.35 -22.53 -32.02
C LYS A 42 -4.37 -21.46 -32.47
N LEU A 43 -4.75 -20.18 -32.36
CA LEU A 43 -3.87 -19.05 -32.66
C LEU A 43 -2.58 -19.09 -31.81
N PHE A 44 -2.72 -19.46 -30.53
CA PHE A 44 -1.60 -19.58 -29.59
C PHE A 44 -0.60 -20.68 -29.97
N VAL A 45 -1.12 -21.82 -30.48
CA VAL A 45 -0.30 -22.92 -31.01
C VAL A 45 0.41 -22.52 -32.30
N GLU A 46 -0.30 -21.89 -33.23
CA GLU A 46 0.27 -21.39 -34.49
C GLU A 46 1.41 -20.40 -34.24
N GLN A 47 1.26 -19.54 -33.24
CA GLN A 47 2.27 -18.56 -32.83
C GLN A 47 3.37 -19.15 -31.92
N ARG A 48 3.30 -20.44 -31.57
CA ARG A 48 4.20 -21.13 -30.62
C ARG A 48 4.42 -20.34 -29.32
N ARG A 49 3.35 -19.74 -28.79
CA ARG A 49 3.42 -18.75 -27.71
C ARG A 49 3.47 -19.32 -26.29
N PHE A 50 3.63 -20.63 -26.09
CA PHE A 50 3.72 -21.22 -24.74
C PHE A 50 5.04 -21.96 -24.52
N PRO A 51 5.53 -22.07 -23.26
CA PRO A 51 6.83 -22.66 -22.96
C PRO A 51 6.87 -24.15 -23.30
N PHE A 52 8.01 -24.65 -23.77
CA PHE A 52 8.29 -26.08 -23.97
C PHE A 52 7.21 -26.83 -24.76
N ALA A 53 6.95 -26.40 -26.00
CA ALA A 53 6.14 -27.19 -26.93
C ALA A 53 6.73 -28.60 -27.11
N VAL A 54 5.87 -29.61 -27.07
CA VAL A 54 6.23 -31.03 -27.21
C VAL A 54 5.98 -31.51 -28.64
N GLU A 55 6.45 -32.70 -28.99
CA GLU A 55 6.23 -33.25 -30.33
C GLU A 55 4.75 -33.58 -30.60
N ASN A 56 3.98 -33.90 -29.55
CA ASN A 56 2.56 -34.22 -29.66
C ASN A 56 1.72 -32.95 -29.84
N GLN A 57 1.15 -32.77 -31.04
CA GLN A 57 0.29 -31.62 -31.35
C GLN A 57 -0.96 -31.55 -30.47
N ASN A 58 -1.56 -32.68 -30.09
CA ASN A 58 -2.73 -32.68 -29.21
C ASN A 58 -2.37 -32.15 -27.82
N THR A 59 -1.21 -32.53 -27.28
CA THR A 59 -0.72 -32.00 -25.99
C THR A 59 -0.45 -30.49 -26.07
N ASN A 60 0.09 -30.00 -27.19
CA ASN A 60 0.31 -28.58 -27.43
C ASN A 60 -0.99 -27.77 -27.47
N GLU A 61 -2.04 -28.30 -28.11
CA GLU A 61 -3.37 -27.70 -28.13
C GLU A 61 -3.97 -27.63 -26.71
N GLU A 62 -3.84 -28.71 -25.93
CA GLU A 62 -4.30 -28.74 -24.55
C GLU A 62 -3.54 -27.78 -23.63
N LEU A 63 -2.22 -27.65 -23.81
CA LEU A 63 -1.41 -26.65 -23.10
C LEU A 63 -1.88 -25.24 -23.44
N ALA A 64 -2.10 -24.95 -24.73
CA ALA A 64 -2.58 -23.65 -25.18
C ALA A 64 -3.94 -23.28 -24.58
N ILE A 65 -4.88 -24.23 -24.48
CA ILE A 65 -6.16 -24.02 -23.78
C ILE A 65 -5.91 -23.58 -22.33
N GLY A 66 -5.03 -24.27 -21.61
CA GLY A 66 -4.68 -23.90 -20.24
C GLY A 66 -4.13 -22.48 -20.10
N TYR A 67 -3.26 -22.04 -21.01
CA TYR A 67 -2.72 -20.67 -21.01
C TYR A 67 -3.77 -19.63 -21.42
N VAL A 68 -4.67 -19.95 -22.34
CA VAL A 68 -5.81 -19.09 -22.72
C VAL A 68 -6.77 -18.92 -21.54
N LEU A 69 -7.05 -19.99 -20.77
CA LEU A 69 -7.85 -19.89 -19.55
C LEU A 69 -7.22 -18.91 -18.54
N ILE A 70 -5.89 -18.96 -18.36
CA ILE A 70 -5.17 -17.98 -17.54
C ILE A 70 -5.34 -16.55 -18.09
N GLY A 71 -5.13 -16.36 -19.39
CA GLY A 71 -5.25 -15.05 -20.04
C GLY A 71 -6.64 -14.42 -19.91
N ASN A 72 -7.68 -15.26 -19.85
CA ASN A 72 -9.07 -14.83 -19.63
C ASN A 72 -9.45 -14.73 -18.13
N GLY A 73 -8.53 -14.96 -17.20
CA GLY A 73 -8.77 -14.87 -15.76
C GLY A 73 -9.52 -16.06 -15.14
N LEU A 74 -9.68 -17.16 -15.88
CA LEU A 74 -10.34 -18.40 -15.45
C LEU A 74 -9.31 -19.32 -14.76
N TYR A 75 -8.84 -18.91 -13.59
CA TYR A 75 -7.70 -19.55 -12.93
C TYR A 75 -8.05 -20.92 -12.34
N ASP A 76 -9.24 -21.10 -11.77
CA ASP A 76 -9.69 -22.40 -11.25
C ASP A 76 -9.81 -23.45 -12.36
N GLU A 77 -10.39 -23.06 -13.49
CA GLU A 77 -10.49 -23.88 -14.69
C GLU A 77 -9.09 -24.23 -15.21
N ALA A 78 -8.18 -23.25 -15.29
CA ALA A 78 -6.80 -23.48 -15.69
C ALA A 78 -6.09 -24.47 -14.74
N ILE A 79 -6.20 -24.31 -13.42
CA ILE A 79 -5.60 -25.21 -12.43
C ILE A 79 -6.12 -26.63 -12.61
N LYS A 80 -7.44 -26.79 -12.77
CA LYS A 80 -8.06 -28.09 -13.01
C LYS A 80 -7.57 -28.70 -14.32
N HIS A 81 -7.51 -27.92 -15.39
CA HIS A 81 -7.07 -28.33 -16.71
C HIS A 81 -5.63 -28.85 -16.71
N PHE A 82 -4.68 -28.06 -16.19
CA PHE A 82 -3.29 -28.49 -16.07
C PHE A 82 -3.13 -29.69 -15.15
N SER A 83 -3.93 -29.79 -14.08
CA SER A 83 -3.88 -30.96 -13.18
C SER A 83 -4.33 -32.24 -13.88
N LEU A 84 -5.29 -32.17 -14.82
CA LEU A 84 -5.68 -33.31 -15.64
C LEU A 84 -4.57 -33.72 -16.61
N LEU A 85 -3.90 -32.75 -17.26
CA LEU A 85 -2.75 -33.05 -18.12
C LEU A 85 -1.63 -33.75 -17.37
N LEU A 86 -1.35 -33.31 -16.14
CA LEU A 86 -0.32 -33.87 -15.28
C LEU A 86 -0.67 -35.25 -14.69
N GLN A 87 -1.93 -35.69 -14.78
CA GLN A 87 -2.30 -37.09 -14.49
C GLN A 87 -1.86 -38.02 -15.63
N GLY A 88 -1.87 -37.54 -16.87
CA GLY A 88 -1.42 -38.29 -18.04
C GLY A 88 0.11 -38.29 -18.19
N ASP A 89 0.72 -37.12 -18.02
CA ASP A 89 2.18 -36.93 -18.07
C ASP A 89 2.64 -36.04 -16.89
N PRO A 90 3.10 -36.65 -15.77
CA PRO A 90 3.52 -35.90 -14.59
C PRO A 90 4.76 -35.02 -14.78
N GLU A 91 5.57 -35.26 -15.81
CA GLU A 91 6.84 -34.54 -16.03
C GLU A 91 6.70 -33.41 -17.07
N LEU A 92 5.48 -33.11 -17.50
CA LEU A 92 5.19 -32.05 -18.48
C LEU A 92 5.47 -30.66 -17.90
N VAL A 93 6.72 -30.20 -18.01
CA VAL A 93 7.23 -28.93 -17.43
C VAL A 93 6.34 -27.73 -17.79
N SER A 94 5.84 -27.66 -19.03
CA SER A 94 4.95 -26.57 -19.46
C SER A 94 3.63 -26.54 -18.70
N ALA A 95 3.02 -27.71 -18.43
CA ALA A 95 1.79 -27.81 -17.66
C ALA A 95 2.01 -27.52 -16.18
N ILE A 96 3.13 -27.98 -15.61
CA ILE A 96 3.52 -27.63 -14.22
C ILE A 96 3.67 -26.12 -14.09
N TYR A 97 4.42 -25.50 -15.01
CA TYR A 97 4.63 -24.05 -14.99
C TYR A 97 3.33 -23.26 -15.20
N GLY A 98 2.50 -23.66 -16.15
CA GLY A 98 1.17 -23.08 -16.38
C GLY A 98 0.28 -23.16 -15.14
N ARG A 99 0.25 -24.33 -14.47
CA ARG A 99 -0.44 -24.52 -13.19
C ARG A 99 0.10 -23.58 -12.11
N GLY A 100 1.42 -23.39 -12.04
CA GLY A 100 2.07 -22.45 -11.13
C GLY A 100 1.67 -21.00 -11.38
N ILE A 101 1.56 -20.57 -12.65
CA ILE A 101 1.08 -19.23 -13.02
C ILE A 101 -0.37 -19.03 -12.55
N ALA A 102 -1.24 -20.02 -12.78
CA ALA A 102 -2.63 -19.96 -12.35
C ALA A 102 -2.75 -19.89 -10.82
N TYR A 103 -1.99 -20.72 -10.09
CA TYR A 103 -1.87 -20.61 -8.63
C TYR A 103 -1.33 -19.24 -8.20
N GLY A 104 -0.41 -18.63 -8.93
CA GLY A 104 0.14 -17.30 -8.60
C GLY A 104 -0.90 -16.18 -8.50
N LYS A 105 -2.11 -16.39 -9.04
CA LYS A 105 -3.25 -15.47 -8.93
C LYS A 105 -4.24 -15.83 -7.81
N LYS A 106 -4.20 -17.07 -7.31
CA LYS A 106 -5.11 -17.61 -6.29
C LYS A 106 -4.43 -17.86 -4.95
N SER A 107 -3.32 -18.59 -4.96
CA SER A 107 -2.52 -18.89 -3.78
C SER A 107 -1.03 -18.93 -4.11
N LEU A 108 -0.30 -17.96 -3.53
CA LEU A 108 1.13 -17.78 -3.76
C LEU A 108 1.98 -18.92 -3.19
N GLN A 109 1.53 -19.57 -2.11
CA GLN A 109 2.26 -20.67 -1.48
C GLN A 109 2.29 -21.90 -2.41
N GLU A 110 1.15 -22.28 -2.95
CA GLU A 110 1.03 -23.36 -3.93
C GLU A 110 1.79 -23.01 -5.22
N ALA A 111 1.73 -21.75 -5.66
CA ALA A 111 2.50 -21.29 -6.82
C ALA A 111 4.00 -21.51 -6.63
N ILE A 112 4.53 -21.16 -5.45
CA ILE A 112 5.95 -21.35 -5.10
C ILE A 112 6.35 -22.82 -5.16
N GLU A 113 5.55 -23.72 -4.59
CA GLU A 113 5.86 -25.14 -4.59
C GLU A 113 5.82 -25.72 -6.02
N VAL A 114 4.85 -25.31 -6.83
CA VAL A 114 4.75 -25.72 -8.23
C VAL A 114 5.90 -25.15 -9.09
N PHE A 115 6.34 -23.91 -8.85
CA PHE A 115 7.53 -23.37 -9.53
C PHE A 115 8.81 -24.10 -9.13
N LYS A 116 8.96 -24.47 -7.85
CA LYS A 116 10.08 -25.30 -7.39
C LYS A 116 10.04 -26.69 -8.02
N GLU A 117 8.86 -27.28 -8.21
CA GLU A 117 8.68 -28.55 -8.94
C GLU A 117 9.17 -28.42 -10.38
N ALA A 118 8.74 -27.39 -11.11
CA ALA A 118 9.22 -27.11 -12.47
C ALA A 118 10.74 -26.96 -12.54
N LEU A 119 11.34 -26.28 -11.55
CA LEU A 119 12.79 -26.08 -11.44
C LEU A 119 13.57 -27.35 -11.09
N LYS A 120 12.95 -28.34 -10.43
CA LYS A 120 13.58 -29.66 -10.19
C LYS A 120 13.72 -30.44 -11.50
N LEU A 121 12.71 -30.39 -12.36
CA LEU A 121 12.72 -31.04 -13.67
C LEU A 121 13.59 -30.28 -14.68
N LYS A 122 13.59 -28.95 -14.59
CA LYS A 122 14.36 -28.07 -15.48
C LYS A 122 15.04 -26.94 -14.69
N SER A 123 16.28 -27.17 -14.30
CA SER A 123 17.07 -26.24 -13.47
C SER A 123 17.53 -24.98 -14.18
N ASP A 124 17.55 -24.96 -15.51
CA ASP A 124 17.91 -23.82 -16.37
C ASP A 124 16.69 -22.99 -16.80
N PHE A 125 15.55 -23.14 -16.12
CA PHE A 125 14.31 -22.45 -16.51
C PHE A 125 14.20 -21.03 -15.92
N ILE A 126 14.66 -20.05 -16.71
CA ILE A 126 14.71 -18.62 -16.33
C ILE A 126 13.35 -18.07 -15.91
N ASP A 127 12.27 -18.33 -16.67
CA ASP A 127 10.94 -17.81 -16.35
C ASP A 127 10.36 -18.38 -15.05
N ALA A 128 10.69 -19.63 -14.69
CA ALA A 128 10.28 -20.19 -13.41
C ALA A 128 10.99 -19.50 -12.24
N TYR A 129 12.29 -19.18 -12.36
CA TYR A 129 12.98 -18.37 -11.35
C TYR A 129 12.41 -16.95 -11.25
N LYS A 130 12.08 -16.31 -12.39
CA LYS A 130 11.42 -15.01 -12.40
C LYS A 130 10.07 -15.06 -11.68
N SER A 131 9.21 -16.02 -12.04
CA SER A 131 7.87 -16.17 -11.46
C SER A 131 7.93 -16.54 -9.98
N LEU A 132 8.91 -17.36 -9.57
CA LEU A 132 9.20 -17.66 -8.18
C LEU A 132 9.59 -16.39 -7.40
N GLY A 133 10.49 -15.57 -7.95
CA GLY A 133 10.90 -14.30 -7.33
C GLY A 133 9.74 -13.32 -7.21
N GLN A 134 8.85 -13.27 -8.21
CA GLN A 134 7.64 -12.45 -8.16
C GLN A 134 6.66 -12.95 -7.09
N ALA A 135 6.48 -14.26 -6.93
CA ALA A 135 5.63 -14.82 -5.89
C ALA A 135 6.18 -14.50 -4.48
N TYR A 136 7.49 -14.61 -4.27
CA TYR A 136 8.12 -14.19 -3.01
C TYR A 136 7.97 -12.68 -2.75
N ARG A 137 8.13 -11.84 -3.79
CA ARG A 137 7.88 -10.39 -3.69
C ARG A 137 6.44 -10.10 -3.26
N GLU A 138 5.46 -10.76 -3.87
CA GLU A 138 4.05 -10.60 -3.49
C GLU A 138 3.78 -11.09 -2.06
N LEU A 139 4.50 -12.11 -1.57
CA LEU A 139 4.46 -12.54 -0.15
C LEU A 139 5.17 -11.60 0.82
N GLY A 140 5.94 -10.63 0.34
CA GLY A 140 6.75 -9.77 1.21
C GLY A 140 8.11 -10.35 1.61
N ASP A 141 8.54 -11.44 0.98
CA ASP A 141 9.80 -12.12 1.27
C ASP A 141 10.92 -11.55 0.40
N PHE A 142 11.67 -10.59 0.96
CA PHE A 142 12.69 -9.87 0.22
C PHE A 142 13.88 -10.75 -0.20
N GLU A 143 14.38 -11.56 0.72
CA GLU A 143 15.60 -12.36 0.50
C GLU A 143 15.37 -13.43 -0.56
N ASN A 144 14.30 -14.21 -0.45
CA ASN A 144 14.01 -15.26 -1.43
C ASN A 144 13.62 -14.69 -2.81
N ALA A 145 12.98 -13.52 -2.85
CA ALA A 145 12.73 -12.81 -4.11
C ALA A 145 14.04 -12.41 -4.80
N MET A 146 14.95 -11.79 -4.06
CA MET A 146 16.26 -11.37 -4.57
C MET A 146 17.11 -12.56 -5.04
N GLU A 147 17.14 -13.66 -4.27
CA GLU A 147 17.85 -14.88 -4.66
C GLU A 147 17.30 -15.45 -5.97
N SER A 148 15.97 -15.51 -6.11
CA SER A 148 15.31 -16.04 -7.30
C SER A 148 15.59 -15.18 -8.54
N PHE A 149 15.51 -13.85 -8.43
CA PHE A 149 15.87 -12.96 -9.53
C PHE A 149 17.37 -13.04 -9.87
N GLN A 150 18.24 -13.19 -8.87
CA GLN A 150 19.67 -13.36 -9.08
C GLN A 150 19.97 -14.68 -9.82
N LYS A 151 19.31 -15.79 -9.48
CA LYS A 151 19.44 -17.06 -10.22
C LYS A 151 19.00 -16.93 -11.68
N ALA A 152 17.87 -16.26 -11.94
CA ALA A 152 17.45 -15.96 -13.30
C ALA A 152 18.53 -15.17 -14.08
N LEU A 153 19.14 -14.17 -13.44
CA LEU A 153 20.19 -13.34 -14.06
C LEU A 153 21.56 -14.03 -14.17
N LEU A 154 21.82 -15.09 -13.41
CA LEU A 154 23.00 -15.93 -13.60
C LEU A 154 22.88 -16.81 -14.85
N LEU A 155 21.65 -17.29 -15.14
CA LEU A 155 21.35 -18.05 -16.35
C LEU A 155 21.30 -17.16 -17.59
N ASP A 156 20.71 -15.98 -17.48
CA ASP A 156 20.72 -14.95 -18.53
C ASP A 156 20.91 -13.55 -17.95
N GLN A 157 22.12 -13.01 -18.08
CA GLN A 157 22.51 -11.69 -17.59
C GLN A 157 21.76 -10.54 -18.30
N ASN A 158 21.14 -10.82 -19.45
CA ASN A 158 20.40 -9.85 -20.25
C ASN A 158 18.88 -10.03 -20.14
N HIS A 159 18.42 -10.84 -19.18
CA HIS A 159 16.99 -11.04 -18.99
C HIS A 159 16.31 -9.78 -18.41
N ILE A 160 15.73 -8.98 -19.30
CA ILE A 160 15.17 -7.64 -19.01
C ILE A 160 14.12 -7.68 -17.89
N GLN A 161 13.21 -8.64 -17.92
CA GLN A 161 12.14 -8.75 -16.92
C GLN A 161 12.70 -9.01 -15.52
N SER A 162 13.74 -9.84 -15.39
CA SER A 162 14.40 -10.07 -14.10
C SER A 162 15.18 -8.85 -13.61
N LEU A 163 15.84 -8.10 -14.51
CA LEU A 163 16.49 -6.81 -14.16
C LEU A 163 15.46 -5.79 -13.65
N GLN A 164 14.33 -5.66 -14.35
CA GLN A 164 13.24 -4.77 -13.98
C GLN A 164 12.67 -5.14 -12.60
N LEU A 165 12.28 -6.40 -12.41
CA LEU A 165 11.66 -6.86 -11.16
C LEU A 165 12.61 -6.77 -9.97
N ARG A 166 13.89 -7.13 -10.14
CA ARG A 166 14.93 -6.94 -9.12
C ARG A 166 15.15 -5.47 -8.79
N GLY A 167 15.20 -4.59 -9.80
CA GLY A 167 15.31 -3.15 -9.60
C GLY A 167 14.13 -2.57 -8.82
N MET A 168 12.90 -2.99 -9.14
CA MET A 168 11.70 -2.60 -8.39
C MET A 168 11.75 -3.12 -6.96
N MET A 169 12.23 -4.35 -6.75
CA MET A 169 12.39 -4.95 -5.44
C MET A 169 13.33 -4.11 -4.55
N LEU A 170 14.49 -3.74 -5.10
CA LEU A 170 15.47 -2.88 -4.44
C LEU A 170 14.91 -1.48 -4.15
N TYR A 171 14.15 -0.88 -5.08
CA TYR A 171 13.48 0.40 -4.85
C TYR A 171 12.52 0.32 -3.66
N HIS A 172 11.64 -0.69 -3.64
CA HIS A 172 10.67 -0.86 -2.56
C HIS A 172 11.31 -1.24 -1.22
N HIS A 173 12.53 -1.79 -1.23
CA HIS A 173 13.31 -2.00 -0.03
C HIS A 173 14.03 -0.75 0.48
N GLY A 174 14.24 0.24 -0.38
CA GLY A 174 14.97 1.48 -0.09
C GLY A 174 16.41 1.50 -0.61
N SER A 175 16.88 0.43 -1.26
CA SER A 175 18.21 0.34 -1.89
C SER A 175 18.25 1.03 -3.27
N LEU A 176 18.02 2.36 -3.26
CA LEU A 176 17.80 3.16 -4.48
C LEU A 176 18.98 3.12 -5.46
N GLN A 177 20.22 3.16 -4.97
CA GLN A 177 21.41 3.18 -5.82
C GLN A 177 21.57 1.86 -6.61
N GLU A 178 21.35 0.72 -5.95
CA GLU A 178 21.36 -0.60 -6.61
C GLU A 178 20.18 -0.76 -7.58
N ALA A 179 19.01 -0.22 -7.23
CA ALA A 179 17.85 -0.19 -8.12
C ALA A 179 18.17 0.57 -9.42
N ILE A 180 18.80 1.74 -9.33
CA ILE A 180 19.25 2.53 -10.49
C ILE A 180 20.22 1.73 -11.37
N GLY A 181 21.13 0.94 -10.77
CA GLY A 181 22.03 0.05 -11.50
C GLY A 181 21.27 -0.96 -12.39
N ASN A 182 20.26 -1.62 -11.82
CA ASN A 182 19.42 -2.57 -12.56
C ASN A 182 18.61 -1.89 -13.67
N PHE A 183 18.00 -0.73 -13.40
CA PHE A 183 17.25 0.00 -14.43
C PHE A 183 18.16 0.55 -15.55
N LYS A 184 19.37 1.00 -15.22
CA LYS A 184 20.37 1.39 -16.23
C LYS A 184 20.73 0.19 -17.13
N ARG A 185 20.91 -1.01 -16.56
CA ARG A 185 21.18 -2.22 -17.35
C ARG A 185 19.99 -2.59 -18.22
N CYS A 186 18.77 -2.55 -17.70
CA CYS A 186 17.54 -2.75 -18.47
C CYS A 186 17.48 -1.80 -19.68
N LEU A 187 17.75 -0.51 -19.48
CA LEU A 187 17.71 0.51 -20.53
C LEU A 187 18.88 0.45 -21.52
N GLN A 188 19.97 -0.25 -21.19
CA GLN A 188 21.03 -0.56 -22.16
C GLN A 188 20.57 -1.61 -23.17
N LEU A 189 19.70 -2.53 -22.75
CA LEU A 189 19.18 -3.62 -23.56
C LEU A 189 17.92 -3.17 -24.33
N GLU A 190 17.02 -2.46 -23.65
CA GLU A 190 15.81 -1.88 -24.23
C GLU A 190 15.73 -0.37 -23.92
N PRO A 191 16.27 0.50 -24.80
CA PRO A 191 16.32 1.95 -24.56
C PRO A 191 14.96 2.64 -24.37
N TYR A 192 13.88 2.02 -24.86
CA TYR A 192 12.52 2.55 -24.82
C TYR A 192 11.63 1.85 -23.78
N ASN A 193 12.20 1.02 -22.89
CA ASN A 193 11.42 0.33 -21.85
C ASN A 193 10.85 1.34 -20.84
N GLU A 194 9.53 1.59 -20.92
CA GLU A 194 8.85 2.62 -20.13
C GLU A 194 8.96 2.38 -18.62
N VAL A 195 8.85 1.12 -18.17
CA VAL A 195 8.89 0.80 -16.74
C VAL A 195 10.27 1.07 -16.15
N CYS A 196 11.32 0.59 -16.81
CA CYS A 196 12.69 0.85 -16.36
C CYS A 196 13.02 2.35 -16.40
N GLN A 197 12.52 3.07 -17.41
CA GLN A 197 12.72 4.51 -17.55
C GLN A 197 11.99 5.30 -16.45
N TYR A 198 10.74 4.94 -16.16
CA TYR A 198 9.93 5.48 -15.06
C TYR A 198 10.59 5.25 -13.71
N MET A 199 10.90 3.99 -13.39
CA MET A 199 11.46 3.61 -12.10
C MET A 199 12.87 4.17 -11.89
N LYS A 200 13.67 4.31 -12.95
CA LYS A 200 14.95 5.04 -12.88
C LYS A 200 14.72 6.50 -12.50
N GLY A 201 13.77 7.18 -13.14
CA GLY A 201 13.44 8.57 -12.83
C GLY A 201 12.96 8.74 -11.39
N LEU A 202 12.07 7.85 -10.95
CA LEU A 202 11.56 7.82 -9.58
C LEU A 202 12.66 7.60 -8.54
N SER A 203 13.58 6.64 -8.77
CA SER A 203 14.71 6.41 -7.88
C SER A 203 15.64 7.63 -7.77
N HIS A 204 15.90 8.31 -8.89
CA HIS A 204 16.70 9.55 -8.87
C HIS A 204 16.01 10.65 -8.06
N VAL A 205 14.69 10.85 -8.20
CA VAL A 205 13.93 11.84 -7.42
C VAL A 205 13.93 11.50 -5.93
N ALA A 206 13.74 10.22 -5.57
CA ALA A 206 13.84 9.77 -4.18
C ALA A 206 15.24 10.02 -3.59
N MET A 207 16.29 9.95 -4.43
CA MET A 207 17.66 10.34 -4.07
C MET A 207 17.91 11.85 -4.04
N GLY A 208 16.96 12.68 -4.49
CA GLY A 208 17.10 14.13 -4.65
C GLY A 208 17.94 14.56 -5.86
N GLN A 209 18.11 13.67 -6.84
CA GLN A 209 18.81 13.91 -8.11
C GLN A 209 17.78 14.31 -9.19
N PHE A 210 17.23 15.51 -9.09
CA PHE A 210 16.08 15.94 -9.88
C PHE A 210 16.41 16.13 -11.36
N TYR A 211 17.65 16.50 -11.71
CA TYR A 211 18.03 16.64 -13.12
C TYR A 211 17.92 15.32 -13.87
N GLU A 212 18.54 14.26 -13.36
CA GLU A 212 18.45 12.93 -13.98
C GLU A 212 17.04 12.33 -13.84
N GLY A 213 16.33 12.65 -12.75
CA GLY A 213 14.93 12.28 -12.54
C GLY A 213 13.99 12.83 -13.62
N ILE A 214 13.97 14.15 -13.81
CA ILE A 214 13.12 14.84 -14.79
C ILE A 214 13.51 14.49 -16.22
N LYS A 215 14.82 14.39 -16.50
CA LYS A 215 15.29 13.88 -17.78
C LYS A 215 14.74 12.50 -18.08
N ALA A 216 14.69 11.62 -17.07
CA ALA A 216 14.18 10.28 -17.25
C ALA A 216 12.66 10.26 -17.48
N GLN A 217 11.91 11.03 -16.69
CA GLN A 217 10.46 11.19 -16.80
C GLN A 217 10.04 11.77 -18.16
N THR A 218 10.75 12.79 -18.62
CA THR A 218 10.49 13.44 -19.92
C THR A 218 10.62 12.43 -21.06
N LYS A 219 11.55 11.48 -20.99
CA LYS A 219 11.66 10.42 -22.00
C LYS A 219 10.43 9.50 -22.05
N VAL A 220 9.82 9.17 -20.90
CA VAL A 220 8.57 8.39 -20.88
C VAL A 220 7.45 9.20 -21.52
N MET A 221 7.37 10.50 -21.22
CA MET A 221 6.34 11.39 -21.78
C MET A 221 6.48 11.60 -23.30
N LEU A 222 7.66 11.43 -23.89
CA LEU A 222 7.86 11.54 -25.33
C LEU A 222 7.34 10.32 -26.10
N ASN A 223 7.15 9.18 -25.42
CA ASN A 223 6.59 7.97 -26.01
C ASN A 223 5.05 8.02 -25.91
N ASP A 224 4.43 9.02 -26.55
CA ASP A 224 2.98 9.16 -26.53
C ASP A 224 2.30 7.90 -27.12
N PRO A 225 1.30 7.31 -26.42
CA PRO A 225 0.51 6.22 -26.97
C PRO A 225 -0.13 6.63 -28.30
N LEU A 226 -0.13 5.72 -29.27
CA LEU A 226 -0.80 5.96 -30.55
C LEU A 226 -2.31 6.17 -30.34
N LEU A 227 -2.95 6.84 -31.29
CA LEU A 227 -4.39 7.10 -31.24
C LEU A 227 -5.16 5.76 -31.14
N GLY A 228 -6.00 5.60 -30.12
CA GLY A 228 -6.72 4.35 -29.83
C GLY A 228 -5.98 3.36 -28.93
N GLN A 229 -4.67 3.56 -28.68
CA GLN A 229 -3.92 2.73 -27.72
C GLN A 229 -4.13 3.22 -26.29
N LYS A 230 -4.42 2.28 -25.38
CA LYS A 230 -4.54 2.58 -23.96
C LYS A 230 -3.17 2.93 -23.38
N ALA A 231 -3.06 4.12 -22.77
CA ALA A 231 -1.85 4.55 -22.09
C ALA A 231 -1.42 3.56 -20.99
N SER A 232 -0.11 3.30 -20.89
CA SER A 232 0.47 2.51 -19.81
C SER A 232 0.30 3.20 -18.45
N SER A 233 0.29 2.43 -17.37
CA SER A 233 0.17 2.94 -16.00
C SER A 233 1.30 3.92 -15.68
N GLU A 234 2.51 3.58 -16.13
CA GLU A 234 3.73 4.37 -15.98
C GLU A 234 3.63 5.69 -16.74
N TYR A 235 3.11 5.69 -17.97
CA TYR A 235 2.85 6.91 -18.73
C TYR A 235 1.83 7.83 -18.06
N LEU A 236 0.79 7.28 -17.42
CA LEU A 236 -0.16 8.11 -16.66
C LEU A 236 0.48 8.74 -15.42
N LYS A 237 1.26 7.96 -14.67
CA LYS A 237 1.89 8.40 -13.42
C LYS A 237 3.04 9.37 -13.62
N VAL A 238 3.80 9.22 -14.71
CA VAL A 238 5.03 10.00 -14.93
C VAL A 238 4.77 11.50 -15.01
N LYS A 239 3.59 11.90 -15.50
CA LYS A 239 3.17 13.31 -15.57
C LYS A 239 3.03 13.92 -14.18
N TYR A 240 2.36 13.23 -13.25
CA TYR A 240 2.28 13.67 -11.84
C TYR A 240 3.64 13.66 -11.17
N LEU A 241 4.43 12.61 -11.38
CA LEU A 241 5.76 12.50 -10.80
C LEU A 241 6.67 13.63 -11.27
N ARG A 242 6.62 14.03 -12.55
CA ARG A 242 7.40 15.16 -13.09
C ARG A 242 7.06 16.47 -12.41
N GLU A 243 5.78 16.80 -12.32
CA GLU A 243 5.34 18.05 -11.69
C GLU A 243 5.66 18.06 -10.19
N TYR A 244 5.47 16.93 -9.51
CA TYR A 244 5.87 16.82 -8.11
C TYR A 244 7.40 16.89 -7.91
N SER A 245 8.18 16.35 -8.85
CA SER A 245 9.65 16.47 -8.84
C SER A 245 10.11 17.91 -8.99
N ARG A 246 9.47 18.68 -9.87
CA ARG A 246 9.70 20.11 -10.05
C ARG A 246 9.36 20.92 -8.79
N TYR A 247 8.20 20.63 -8.21
CA TYR A 247 7.78 21.24 -6.94
C TYR A 247 8.77 20.91 -5.81
N LEU A 248 9.19 19.65 -5.65
CA LEU A 248 10.18 19.28 -4.65
C LEU A 248 11.53 19.96 -4.88
N HIS A 249 11.99 20.07 -6.14
CA HIS A 249 13.23 20.77 -6.48
C HIS A 249 13.17 22.24 -6.07
N SER A 250 12.08 22.96 -6.39
CA SER A 250 11.94 24.37 -6.03
C SER A 250 11.88 24.63 -4.51
N HIS A 251 11.60 23.61 -3.71
CA HIS A 251 11.52 23.68 -2.24
C HIS A 251 12.70 23.05 -1.51
N LEU A 252 13.76 22.62 -2.20
CA LEU A 252 14.91 21.95 -1.57
C LEU A 252 15.58 22.80 -0.48
N ASP A 253 15.83 24.06 -0.81
CA ASP A 253 16.55 25.01 0.05
C ASP A 253 15.61 25.91 0.86
N VAL A 254 14.33 25.55 0.91
CA VAL A 254 13.29 26.24 1.67
C VAL A 254 13.08 25.53 3.02
N PRO A 255 12.82 26.27 4.12
CA PRO A 255 12.48 25.68 5.41
C PRO A 255 11.31 24.69 5.32
N VAL A 256 11.42 23.54 5.98
CA VAL A 256 10.39 22.47 5.98
C VAL A 256 9.02 22.95 6.50
N VAL A 257 9.00 24.03 7.28
CA VAL A 257 7.75 24.65 7.76
C VAL A 257 6.96 25.33 6.65
N GLU A 258 7.59 25.72 5.55
CA GLU A 258 6.95 26.34 4.38
C GLU A 258 6.55 25.29 3.32
N TYR A 259 7.11 24.07 3.38
CA TYR A 259 6.71 22.96 2.53
C TYR A 259 5.28 22.48 2.85
N ASN A 260 4.33 22.73 1.95
CA ASN A 260 2.92 22.38 2.12
C ASN A 260 2.21 21.96 0.82
N VAL A 261 2.46 20.72 0.41
CA VAL A 261 1.87 20.08 -0.78
C VAL A 261 0.35 20.23 -0.87
N ASP A 262 -0.38 20.18 0.24
CA ASP A 262 -1.85 20.26 0.19
C ASP A 262 -2.35 21.68 -0.15
N GLN A 263 -1.60 22.72 0.18
CA GLN A 263 -1.97 24.10 -0.16
C GLN A 263 -1.38 24.53 -1.50
N ASP A 264 -0.15 24.11 -1.77
CA ASP A 264 0.63 24.63 -2.89
C ASP A 264 0.24 23.98 -4.23
N LEU A 265 -0.17 22.71 -4.22
CA LEU A 265 -0.54 22.01 -5.45
C LEU A 265 -2.02 22.18 -5.81
N PRO A 266 -2.36 22.35 -7.11
CA PRO A 266 -3.73 22.51 -7.56
C PRO A 266 -4.66 21.36 -7.13
N GLY A 267 -5.89 21.69 -6.76
CA GLY A 267 -6.88 20.71 -6.28
C GLY A 267 -7.18 19.59 -7.28
N ASN A 268 -7.33 19.91 -8.57
CA ASN A 268 -7.57 18.91 -9.63
C ASN A 268 -6.38 17.98 -9.83
N PHE A 269 -5.15 18.52 -9.77
CA PHE A 269 -3.92 17.73 -9.81
C PHE A 269 -3.90 16.69 -8.69
N LYS A 270 -4.11 17.13 -7.44
CA LYS A 270 -4.18 16.26 -6.26
C LYS A 270 -5.25 15.17 -6.41
N ASN A 271 -6.45 15.55 -6.86
CA ASN A 271 -7.57 14.62 -7.05
C ASN A 271 -7.26 13.54 -8.09
N HIS A 272 -6.74 13.92 -9.26
CA HIS A 272 -6.45 12.95 -10.31
C HIS A 272 -5.27 12.06 -9.93
N TRP A 273 -4.23 12.63 -9.30
CA TRP A 273 -3.07 11.86 -8.83
C TRP A 273 -3.47 10.81 -7.80
N ALA A 274 -4.25 11.19 -6.79
CA ALA A 274 -4.70 10.27 -5.73
C ALA A 274 -5.60 9.14 -6.26
N LYS A 275 -6.33 9.38 -7.35
CA LYS A 275 -7.21 8.40 -8.01
C LYS A 275 -6.55 7.67 -9.18
N ASN A 276 -5.29 7.97 -9.50
CA ASN A 276 -4.58 7.44 -10.67
C ASN A 276 -5.36 7.65 -11.99
N LEU A 277 -5.96 8.83 -12.15
CA LEU A 277 -6.69 9.21 -13.37
C LEU A 277 -5.74 9.76 -14.44
N PRO A 278 -6.13 9.74 -15.73
CA PRO A 278 -5.38 10.41 -16.77
C PRO A 278 -5.11 11.89 -16.45
N PHE A 279 -3.92 12.35 -16.83
CA PHE A 279 -3.51 13.75 -16.69
C PHE A 279 -4.18 14.59 -17.79
N LEU A 280 -5.47 14.83 -17.62
CA LEU A 280 -6.32 15.65 -18.48
C LEU A 280 -6.91 16.77 -17.63
N ILE A 281 -6.05 17.73 -17.28
CA ILE A 281 -6.39 18.86 -16.41
C ILE A 281 -6.37 20.11 -17.26
N GLU A 282 -7.55 20.69 -17.48
CA GLU A 282 -7.71 21.98 -18.16
C GLU A 282 -7.05 23.09 -17.33
N ASP A 283 -6.41 24.04 -18.02
CA ASP A 283 -5.75 25.21 -17.43
C ASP A 283 -4.68 24.88 -16.36
N TYR A 284 -4.02 23.72 -16.46
CA TYR A 284 -2.93 23.38 -15.55
C TYR A 284 -1.66 24.19 -15.86
N GLU A 285 -1.23 25.00 -14.89
CA GLU A 285 0.07 25.64 -14.93
C GLU A 285 1.16 24.69 -14.44
N GLU A 286 2.16 24.45 -15.29
CA GLU A 286 3.32 23.62 -14.94
C GLU A 286 4.09 24.19 -13.75
N GLN A 287 4.57 23.30 -12.88
CA GLN A 287 5.44 23.67 -11.78
C GLN A 287 6.77 24.25 -12.30
N PRO A 288 7.43 25.14 -11.53
CA PRO A 288 8.68 25.76 -11.94
C PRO A 288 9.69 24.73 -12.44
N GLY A 289 10.31 25.01 -13.60
CA GLY A 289 11.41 24.19 -14.11
C GLY A 289 12.60 24.15 -13.15
N LEU A 290 13.54 23.25 -13.42
CA LEU A 290 14.76 23.15 -12.62
C LEU A 290 15.53 24.46 -12.63
N GLN A 291 15.66 25.07 -11.45
CA GLN A 291 16.35 26.32 -11.27
C GLN A 291 17.87 26.11 -11.17
N PRO A 292 18.71 26.75 -12.02
CA PRO A 292 20.15 26.51 -12.02
C PRO A 292 20.87 26.79 -10.70
N HIS A 293 20.30 27.67 -9.88
CA HIS A 293 20.86 28.04 -8.57
C HIS A 293 20.53 27.01 -7.46
N ILE A 294 19.50 26.18 -7.65
CA ILE A 294 19.14 25.12 -6.72
C ILE A 294 19.80 23.81 -7.19
N LYS A 295 20.83 23.38 -6.46
CA LYS A 295 21.58 22.16 -6.81
C LYS A 295 20.83 20.90 -6.37
N ASP A 296 21.03 19.81 -7.10
CA ASP A 296 20.56 18.48 -6.65
C ASP A 296 21.17 18.10 -5.29
N VAL A 297 20.51 17.16 -4.61
CA VAL A 297 20.96 16.63 -3.32
C VAL A 297 22.20 15.77 -3.53
N LEU A 298 23.22 16.00 -2.71
CA LEU A 298 24.45 15.21 -2.73
C LEU A 298 24.31 14.00 -1.79
N PRO A 299 24.88 12.83 -2.15
CA PRO A 299 24.96 11.71 -1.23
C PRO A 299 25.73 12.12 0.04
N GLN A 300 25.13 11.89 1.20
CA GLN A 300 25.79 12.09 2.50
C GLN A 300 26.33 10.75 3.02
N ASN A 301 27.57 10.76 3.49
CA ASN A 301 28.12 9.59 4.19
C ASN A 301 27.63 9.61 5.65
N PHE A 302 27.38 8.44 6.22
CA PHE A 302 27.05 8.34 7.64
C PHE A 302 28.14 8.96 8.53
N ASP A 303 29.41 8.76 8.17
CA ASP A 303 30.55 9.26 8.93
C ASP A 303 30.71 10.79 8.90
N SER A 304 30.07 11.49 7.96
CA SER A 304 30.15 12.96 7.91
C SER A 304 29.23 13.66 8.91
N TYR A 305 28.28 12.93 9.52
CA TYR A 305 27.44 13.48 10.59
C TYR A 305 28.18 13.52 11.93
N SER A 306 27.80 14.45 12.81
CA SER A 306 28.26 14.46 14.19
C SER A 306 27.82 13.20 14.94
N ALA A 307 28.55 12.83 16.00
CA ALA A 307 28.24 11.62 16.77
C ALA A 307 26.81 11.63 17.35
N GLU A 308 26.30 12.81 17.71
CA GLU A 308 24.93 13.03 18.18
C GLU A 308 23.89 12.75 17.07
N VAL A 309 24.16 13.18 15.83
CA VAL A 309 23.27 12.96 14.69
C VAL A 309 23.35 11.51 14.21
N GLN A 310 24.53 10.89 14.22
CA GLN A 310 24.67 9.45 13.97
C GLN A 310 23.83 8.63 14.95
N LYS A 311 23.89 8.97 16.24
CA LYS A 311 23.04 8.35 17.27
C LYS A 311 21.55 8.58 17.03
N LEU A 312 21.16 9.78 16.57
CA LEU A 312 19.78 10.09 16.19
C LEU A 312 19.33 9.19 15.03
N ILE A 313 20.13 9.06 13.96
CA ILE A 313 19.82 8.23 12.79
C ILE A 313 19.64 6.77 13.21
N CYS A 314 20.57 6.20 13.99
CA CYS A 314 20.45 4.82 14.45
C CYS A 314 19.23 4.60 15.36
N THR A 315 18.87 5.59 16.16
CA THR A 315 17.67 5.52 17.00
C THR A 315 16.41 5.55 16.14
N ALA A 316 16.38 6.39 15.11
CA ALA A 316 15.28 6.46 14.15
C ALA A 316 15.12 5.14 13.39
N ASP A 317 16.18 4.58 12.82
CA ASP A 317 16.12 3.30 12.09
C ASP A 317 15.52 2.18 12.97
N ARG A 318 15.96 2.10 14.22
CA ARG A 318 15.44 1.13 15.20
C ARG A 318 13.96 1.34 15.50
N LEU A 319 13.54 2.58 15.76
CA LEU A 319 12.12 2.88 16.05
C LEU A 319 11.23 2.62 14.83
N GLY A 320 11.69 3.00 13.65
CA GLY A 320 11.01 2.75 12.38
C GLY A 320 10.79 1.28 12.10
N ALA A 321 11.79 0.44 12.37
CA ALA A 321 11.71 -1.00 12.19
C ALA A 321 10.64 -1.67 13.08
N LEU A 322 10.28 -1.08 14.23
CA LEU A 322 9.19 -1.58 15.07
C LEU A 322 7.80 -1.43 14.42
N MET A 323 7.68 -0.55 13.43
CA MET A 323 6.43 -0.30 12.69
C MET A 323 6.26 -1.23 11.49
N GLN A 324 7.24 -2.11 11.20
CA GLN A 324 7.14 -3.05 10.11
C GLN A 324 6.04 -4.08 10.40
N TYR A 325 5.11 -4.22 9.45
CA TYR A 325 4.15 -5.32 9.49
C TYR A 325 4.83 -6.65 9.23
N ASP A 326 4.66 -7.57 10.17
CA ASP A 326 5.07 -8.98 10.06
C ASP A 326 3.91 -9.83 9.51
N THR A 327 3.44 -9.45 8.33
CA THR A 327 2.28 -10.04 7.65
C THR A 327 2.60 -10.20 6.17
N LEU A 328 2.06 -11.25 5.54
CA LEU A 328 2.25 -11.51 4.12
C LEU A 328 1.89 -10.28 3.26
N GLY A 329 2.74 -10.02 2.27
CA GLY A 329 2.59 -8.98 1.28
C GLY A 329 3.01 -7.58 1.71
N PHE A 330 3.59 -7.43 2.89
CA PHE A 330 4.26 -6.19 3.31
C PHE A 330 5.78 -6.34 3.20
N LEU A 331 6.37 -5.57 2.29
CA LEU A 331 7.82 -5.51 2.13
C LEU A 331 8.46 -4.52 3.11
N PRO A 332 9.60 -4.86 3.73
CA PRO A 332 10.35 -3.90 4.53
C PRO A 332 10.95 -2.82 3.64
N ASN A 333 10.85 -1.57 4.07
CA ASN A 333 11.43 -0.41 3.39
C ASN A 333 12.25 0.42 4.38
N LEU A 334 13.58 0.32 4.26
CA LEU A 334 14.53 0.96 5.18
C LEU A 334 14.41 2.49 5.16
N ARG A 335 14.14 3.07 4.00
CA ARG A 335 13.96 4.52 3.83
C ARG A 335 12.72 5.02 4.56
N VAL A 336 11.61 4.29 4.46
CA VAL A 336 10.37 4.59 5.20
C VAL A 336 10.56 4.33 6.69
N HIS A 337 11.26 3.26 7.10
CA HIS A 337 11.57 3.02 8.51
C HIS A 337 12.30 4.23 9.11
N ARG A 338 13.38 4.69 8.48
CA ARG A 338 14.09 5.89 8.94
C ARG A 338 13.20 7.11 9.04
N ALA A 339 12.42 7.38 8.00
CA ALA A 339 11.51 8.52 7.96
C ALA A 339 10.52 8.51 9.12
N MET A 340 9.90 7.35 9.37
CA MET A 340 8.89 7.24 10.43
C MET A 340 9.52 7.18 11.83
N GLY A 341 10.75 6.70 11.94
CA GLY A 341 11.55 6.81 13.16
C GLY A 341 11.94 8.25 13.50
N LEU A 342 12.36 9.04 12.51
CA LEU A 342 12.63 10.47 12.67
C LEU A 342 11.35 11.22 13.04
N ALA A 343 10.24 10.92 12.36
CA ALA A 343 8.92 11.45 12.70
C ALA A 343 8.52 11.15 14.15
N THR A 344 8.77 9.92 14.62
CA THR A 344 8.48 9.51 16.01
C THR A 344 9.23 10.38 17.02
N ILE A 345 10.53 10.58 16.80
CA ILE A 345 11.37 11.39 17.68
C ILE A 345 10.94 12.86 17.61
N GLU A 346 10.61 13.37 16.43
CA GLU A 346 10.16 14.74 16.26
C GLU A 346 8.80 15.00 16.93
N VAL A 347 7.84 14.08 16.79
CA VAL A 347 6.55 14.12 17.49
C VAL A 347 6.78 14.11 19.02
N MET A 348 7.65 13.23 19.52
CA MET A 348 8.03 13.20 20.93
C MET A 348 8.54 14.57 21.39
N GLN A 349 9.52 15.14 20.68
CA GLN A 349 10.12 16.44 21.00
C GLN A 349 9.10 17.59 20.92
N ALA A 350 8.19 17.57 19.94
CA ALA A 350 7.16 18.59 19.78
C ALA A 350 6.11 18.55 20.92
N MET A 351 5.71 17.34 21.33
CA MET A 351 4.75 17.16 22.42
C MET A 351 5.35 17.51 23.78
N GLN A 352 6.59 17.12 24.07
CA GLN A 352 7.29 17.52 25.31
C GLN A 352 7.41 19.04 25.44
N ARG A 353 7.73 19.73 24.34
CA ARG A 353 7.72 21.21 24.29
C ARG A 353 6.33 21.79 24.60
N THR A 354 5.29 21.19 24.03
CA THR A 354 3.90 21.62 24.26
C THR A 354 3.44 21.41 25.71
N TRP A 355 3.79 20.27 26.32
CA TRP A 355 3.42 19.93 27.69
C TRP A 355 4.25 20.69 28.75
N SER A 356 5.45 21.16 28.41
CA SER A 356 6.24 22.07 29.26
C SER A 356 5.79 23.54 29.18
N ASN A 357 4.59 23.81 28.67
CA ASN A 357 4.01 25.14 28.47
C ASN A 357 4.72 26.05 27.46
N SER A 358 5.52 25.47 26.56
CA SER A 358 6.10 26.23 25.45
C SER A 358 5.07 26.38 24.32
N LYS A 359 4.91 27.59 23.79
CA LYS A 359 4.20 27.79 22.52
C LYS A 359 5.10 27.30 21.38
N VAL A 360 4.52 26.67 20.37
CA VAL A 360 5.26 26.18 19.20
C VAL A 360 5.06 27.16 18.04
N ARG A 361 6.09 27.38 17.23
CA ARG A 361 5.96 28.19 16.02
C ARG A 361 5.47 27.30 14.87
N VAL A 362 4.25 27.53 14.39
CA VAL A 362 3.66 26.81 13.26
C VAL A 362 3.28 27.83 12.18
N ASN A 363 3.76 27.64 10.95
CA ASN A 363 3.55 28.54 9.81
C ASN A 363 3.87 30.00 10.16
N GLY A 364 5.01 30.23 10.83
CA GLY A 364 5.46 31.55 11.24
C GLY A 364 4.77 32.14 12.48
N LYS A 365 3.63 31.58 12.94
CA LYS A 365 2.87 32.06 14.11
C LYS A 365 3.14 31.21 15.35
N THR A 366 3.35 31.88 16.49
CA THR A 366 3.55 31.22 17.79
C THR A 366 2.20 30.87 18.41
N ARG A 367 1.78 29.60 18.33
CA ARG A 367 0.51 29.09 18.86
C ARG A 367 0.70 27.76 19.58
N GLN A 368 -0.34 27.28 20.26
CA GLN A 368 -0.31 25.91 20.77
C GLN A 368 -0.35 24.93 19.59
N LEU A 369 0.39 23.82 19.74
CA LEU A 369 0.32 22.69 18.82
C LEU A 369 -1.14 22.19 18.82
N GLN A 370 -1.69 21.91 17.64
CA GLN A 370 -2.99 21.25 17.49
C GLN A 370 -2.75 19.79 17.11
N TRP A 371 -3.77 18.94 17.24
CA TRP A 371 -3.64 17.53 16.84
C TRP A 371 -3.17 17.41 15.39
N ARG A 372 -3.67 18.27 14.49
CA ARG A 372 -3.32 18.23 13.07
C ARG A 372 -1.84 18.47 12.82
N ASP A 373 -1.24 19.42 13.55
CA ASP A 373 0.19 19.72 13.45
C ASP A 373 1.06 18.52 13.89
N MET A 374 0.60 17.79 14.91
CA MET A 374 1.27 16.58 15.40
C MET A 374 1.30 15.48 14.33
N PHE A 375 0.19 15.24 13.62
CA PHE A 375 0.17 14.30 12.49
C PHE A 375 0.93 14.83 11.28
N ASP A 376 0.91 16.14 11.05
CA ASP A 376 1.57 16.76 9.90
C ASP A 376 3.08 16.55 9.90
N ILE A 377 3.72 16.52 11.08
CA ILE A 377 5.13 16.11 11.25
C ILE A 377 5.37 14.74 10.59
N ALA A 378 4.58 13.74 10.95
CA ALA A 378 4.71 12.39 10.41
C ALA A 378 4.32 12.29 8.92
N VAL A 379 3.32 13.07 8.50
CA VAL A 379 2.91 13.17 7.08
C VAL A 379 4.03 13.72 6.21
N LYS A 380 4.76 14.77 6.65
CA LYS A 380 5.88 15.36 5.91
C LYS A 380 7.00 14.35 5.67
N TRP A 381 7.44 13.65 6.71
CA TRP A 381 8.41 12.56 6.57
C TRP A 381 7.91 11.46 5.63
N ARG A 382 6.66 11.03 5.78
CA ARG A 382 6.07 10.00 4.92
C ARG A 382 6.00 10.41 3.45
N ARG A 383 5.69 11.67 3.14
CA ARG A 383 5.65 12.22 1.77
C ARG A 383 7.02 12.22 1.11
N ILE A 384 8.03 12.71 1.82
CA ILE A 384 9.40 12.80 1.29
C ILE A 384 10.02 11.40 1.17
N ALA A 385 9.59 10.44 1.99
CA ALA A 385 10.04 9.04 1.99
C ALA A 385 9.63 8.22 0.75
N ASP A 386 8.60 8.63 -0.01
CA ASP A 386 8.20 7.94 -1.25
C ASP A 386 7.50 8.92 -2.20
N PRO A 387 8.24 9.57 -3.11
CA PRO A 387 7.67 10.59 -3.98
C PRO A 387 6.67 10.05 -5.03
N ASP A 388 6.57 8.73 -5.19
CA ASP A 388 5.56 8.08 -6.04
C ASP A 388 4.15 8.16 -5.44
N GLN A 389 4.05 8.17 -4.11
CA GLN A 389 2.77 8.03 -3.43
C GLN A 389 2.18 9.39 -3.03
N PRO A 390 0.97 9.72 -3.51
CA PRO A 390 0.24 10.89 -3.04
C PRO A 390 -0.26 10.63 -1.62
N VAL A 391 0.43 11.15 -0.61
CA VAL A 391 0.00 11.15 0.79
C VAL A 391 -0.64 12.50 1.06
N LEU A 392 -1.93 12.65 0.83
CA LEU A 392 -2.65 13.93 0.84
C LEU A 392 -3.78 13.89 1.87
N TRP A 393 -4.03 15.04 2.51
CA TRP A 393 -5.18 15.16 3.40
C TRP A 393 -6.46 15.22 2.57
N LEU A 394 -7.32 14.22 2.75
CA LEU A 394 -8.52 14.06 1.92
C LEU A 394 -9.49 15.22 2.06
N GLU A 395 -9.61 15.81 3.25
CA GLU A 395 -10.45 16.99 3.50
C GLU A 395 -9.99 18.26 2.74
N GLN A 396 -8.74 18.29 2.26
CA GLN A 396 -8.19 19.41 1.48
C GLN A 396 -8.28 19.17 -0.03
N MET A 397 -9.07 18.16 -0.43
CA MET A 397 -9.41 17.87 -1.83
C MET A 397 -10.56 18.75 -2.31
N PRO A 398 -10.74 18.94 -3.63
CA PRO A 398 -11.84 19.75 -4.16
C PRO A 398 -13.21 19.30 -3.66
N ALA A 399 -14.11 20.25 -3.36
CA ALA A 399 -15.43 19.99 -2.78
C ALA A 399 -16.26 18.96 -3.56
N ARG A 400 -16.21 18.96 -4.90
CA ARG A 400 -16.90 17.94 -5.73
C ARG A 400 -16.41 16.51 -5.47
N SER A 401 -15.15 16.35 -5.08
CA SER A 401 -14.56 15.05 -4.73
C SER A 401 -14.98 14.61 -3.34
N LEU A 402 -15.10 15.56 -2.40
CA LEU A 402 -15.60 15.31 -1.04
C LEU A 402 -17.10 14.98 -1.05
N SER A 403 -17.89 15.72 -1.82
CA SER A 403 -19.34 15.53 -1.93
C SER A 403 -19.72 14.19 -2.58
N ARG A 404 -18.86 13.63 -3.45
CA ARG A 404 -19.02 12.28 -3.99
C ARG A 404 -18.46 11.18 -3.07
N GLY A 405 -17.77 11.57 -1.99
CA GLY A 405 -16.97 10.69 -1.15
C GLY A 405 -15.62 10.40 -1.81
N PHE A 406 -14.53 10.89 -1.22
CA PHE A 406 -13.23 10.28 -1.49
C PHE A 406 -13.19 8.98 -0.70
N ASN A 407 -13.48 7.87 -1.37
CA ASN A 407 -13.59 6.58 -0.71
C ASN A 407 -12.23 5.87 -0.71
N ASN A 408 -11.74 5.53 0.48
CA ASN A 408 -10.64 4.60 0.58
C ASN A 408 -11.19 3.18 0.35
N HIS A 409 -10.97 2.64 -0.85
CA HIS A 409 -11.42 1.31 -1.25
C HIS A 409 -10.32 0.27 -1.06
N ILE A 410 -10.56 -0.69 -0.17
CA ILE A 410 -9.70 -1.84 0.07
C ILE A 410 -10.42 -3.07 -0.48
N ASN A 411 -9.94 -3.57 -1.62
CA ASN A 411 -10.43 -4.84 -2.17
C ASN A 411 -9.77 -5.99 -1.41
N LEU A 412 -10.59 -6.77 -0.72
CA LEU A 412 -10.20 -8.00 -0.05
C LEU A 412 -10.24 -9.18 -1.03
N ILE A 413 -11.30 -9.27 -1.82
CA ILE A 413 -11.42 -10.20 -2.96
C ILE A 413 -11.92 -9.40 -4.17
N ARG A 414 -11.31 -9.62 -5.34
CA ARG A 414 -11.77 -9.08 -6.62
C ARG A 414 -11.70 -10.16 -7.70
N GLY A 415 -12.85 -10.61 -8.17
CA GLY A 415 -12.93 -11.78 -9.04
C GLY A 415 -12.52 -13.02 -8.26
N GLN A 416 -11.50 -13.73 -8.77
CA GLN A 416 -10.88 -14.88 -8.13
C GLN A 416 -9.60 -14.53 -7.34
N ILE A 417 -9.21 -13.25 -7.32
CA ILE A 417 -7.94 -12.80 -6.72
C ILE A 417 -8.18 -12.37 -5.27
N ILE A 418 -7.40 -12.95 -4.37
CA ILE A 418 -7.46 -12.68 -2.92
C ILE A 418 -6.31 -11.75 -2.53
N ASN A 419 -6.62 -10.71 -1.77
CA ASN A 419 -5.61 -9.81 -1.23
C ASN A 419 -4.98 -10.40 0.04
N ILE A 420 -3.81 -11.00 -0.14
CA ILE A 420 -3.13 -11.77 0.91
C ILE A 420 -2.84 -10.98 2.19
N ARG A 421 -2.71 -9.64 2.07
CA ARG A 421 -2.35 -8.74 3.18
C ARG A 421 -3.38 -8.73 4.29
N TYR A 422 -4.62 -9.08 3.97
CA TYR A 422 -5.75 -9.00 4.88
C TYR A 422 -6.33 -10.38 5.21
N LEU A 423 -5.70 -11.48 4.78
CA LEU A 423 -6.20 -12.85 4.96
C LEU A 423 -6.56 -13.16 6.41
N GLU A 424 -5.69 -12.79 7.35
CA GLU A 424 -5.89 -13.02 8.79
C GLU A 424 -7.14 -12.31 9.33
N TYR A 425 -7.60 -11.24 8.67
CA TYR A 425 -8.79 -10.50 9.06
C TYR A 425 -10.08 -11.04 8.44
N PHE A 426 -10.02 -11.98 7.48
CA PHE A 426 -11.23 -12.47 6.81
C PHE A 426 -12.19 -13.12 7.80
N SER A 427 -11.69 -13.93 8.74
CA SER A 427 -12.51 -14.57 9.77
C SER A 427 -13.21 -13.55 10.68
N SER A 428 -12.48 -12.52 11.11
CA SER A 428 -12.97 -11.45 11.99
C SER A 428 -14.02 -10.59 11.27
N ILE A 429 -13.75 -10.22 10.02
CA ILE A 429 -14.68 -9.46 9.18
C ILE A 429 -15.92 -10.29 8.86
N LEU A 430 -15.77 -11.58 8.56
CA LEU A 430 -16.88 -12.49 8.33
C LEU A 430 -17.77 -12.60 9.57
N SER A 431 -17.19 -12.75 10.76
CA SER A 431 -17.92 -12.75 12.03
C SER A 431 -18.71 -11.44 12.23
N PHE A 432 -18.06 -10.30 11.97
CA PHE A 432 -18.70 -8.99 12.02
C PHE A 432 -19.89 -8.88 11.04
N VAL A 433 -19.71 -9.33 9.79
CA VAL A 433 -20.78 -9.32 8.79
C VAL A 433 -21.98 -10.15 9.25
N LYS A 434 -21.74 -11.37 9.76
CA LYS A 434 -22.80 -12.23 10.31
C LYS A 434 -23.58 -11.52 11.43
N GLU A 435 -22.87 -10.90 12.37
CA GLU A 435 -23.49 -10.17 13.47
C GLU A 435 -24.40 -9.04 12.96
N ARG A 436 -23.94 -8.27 11.98
CA ARG A 436 -24.71 -7.17 11.41
C ARG A 436 -25.92 -7.63 10.61
N ILE A 437 -25.81 -8.75 9.88
CA ILE A 437 -26.95 -9.38 9.20
C ILE A 437 -28.03 -9.74 10.24
N LEU A 438 -27.64 -10.34 11.37
CA LEU A 438 -28.58 -10.68 12.44
C LEU A 438 -29.27 -9.45 13.05
N VAL A 439 -28.52 -8.37 13.28
CA VAL A 439 -29.10 -7.10 13.78
C VAL A 439 -30.11 -6.53 12.80
N TYR A 440 -29.79 -6.52 11.51
CA TYR A 440 -30.69 -6.04 10.47
C TYR A 440 -31.99 -6.86 10.44
N HIS A 441 -31.91 -8.19 10.34
CA HIS A 441 -33.11 -9.03 10.28
C HIS A 441 -33.90 -9.07 11.61
N GLY A 442 -33.22 -8.94 12.75
CA GLY A 442 -33.85 -8.87 14.06
C GLY A 442 -34.72 -7.63 14.26
N ALA A 443 -34.39 -6.52 13.61
CA ALA A 443 -35.18 -5.29 13.68
C ALA A 443 -36.50 -5.35 12.88
N TYR A 444 -36.58 -6.19 11.85
CA TYR A 444 -37.71 -6.22 10.91
C TYR A 444 -38.58 -7.49 10.98
N ASN A 445 -38.02 -8.67 11.31
CA ASN A 445 -38.79 -9.92 11.29
C ASN A 445 -38.21 -11.01 12.22
N GLN A 446 -38.87 -11.22 13.37
CA GLN A 446 -38.41 -12.15 14.42
C GLN A 446 -38.50 -13.64 14.03
N ARG A 447 -39.37 -14.02 13.08
CA ARG A 447 -39.48 -15.40 12.57
C ARG A 447 -38.38 -15.71 11.56
N ALA A 448 -38.11 -14.78 10.64
CA ALA A 448 -37.00 -14.89 9.70
C ALA A 448 -35.63 -14.90 10.41
N LEU A 449 -35.51 -14.26 11.58
CA LEU A 449 -34.28 -14.24 12.36
C LEU A 449 -33.76 -15.64 12.73
N GLN A 450 -34.64 -16.59 13.08
CA GLN A 450 -34.21 -17.96 13.43
C GLN A 450 -33.69 -18.72 12.20
N GLU A 451 -34.37 -18.58 11.06
CA GLU A 451 -33.96 -19.20 9.79
C GLU A 451 -32.62 -18.63 9.30
N VAL A 452 -32.47 -17.30 9.34
CA VAL A 452 -31.20 -16.63 9.00
C VAL A 452 -30.09 -17.06 9.95
N LYS A 453 -30.36 -17.16 11.25
CA LYS A 453 -29.36 -17.60 12.24
C LYS A 453 -28.85 -19.01 11.93
N GLN A 454 -29.75 -19.95 11.64
CA GLN A 454 -29.37 -21.31 11.25
C GLN A 454 -28.59 -21.34 9.93
N ALA A 455 -28.96 -20.52 8.95
CA ALA A 455 -28.22 -20.43 7.69
C ALA A 455 -26.79 -19.90 7.91
N LEU A 456 -26.61 -18.89 8.77
CA LEU A 456 -25.31 -18.29 9.07
C LEU A 456 -24.37 -19.20 9.89
N GLU A 457 -24.90 -20.21 10.59
CA GLU A 457 -24.09 -21.21 11.30
C GLU A 457 -23.26 -22.07 10.33
N ASN A 458 -23.77 -22.32 9.11
CA ASN A 458 -23.08 -23.13 8.08
C ASN A 458 -22.10 -22.33 7.21
N VAL A 459 -22.02 -21.01 7.38
CA VAL A 459 -21.16 -20.13 6.57
C VAL A 459 -19.72 -20.22 7.08
N ASN A 460 -18.80 -20.69 6.25
CA ASN A 460 -17.38 -20.77 6.61
C ASN A 460 -16.53 -19.78 5.82
N LYS A 461 -17.01 -19.34 4.66
CA LYS A 461 -16.35 -18.35 3.81
C LYS A 461 -17.32 -17.26 3.35
N VAL A 462 -16.79 -16.17 2.81
CA VAL A 462 -17.59 -14.99 2.42
C VAL A 462 -18.50 -15.31 1.24
N GLU A 463 -18.06 -16.21 0.35
CA GLU A 463 -18.79 -16.71 -0.80
C GLU A 463 -20.12 -17.37 -0.39
N ASP A 464 -20.14 -18.06 0.76
CA ASP A 464 -21.33 -18.74 1.27
C ASP A 464 -22.45 -17.76 1.67
N LEU A 465 -22.12 -16.48 1.92
CA LEU A 465 -23.10 -15.47 2.30
C LEU A 465 -23.99 -15.02 1.15
N LEU A 466 -23.48 -15.01 -0.08
CA LEU A 466 -24.22 -14.48 -1.23
C LEU A 466 -25.50 -15.28 -1.54
N PRO A 467 -25.50 -16.62 -1.61
CA PRO A 467 -26.71 -17.42 -1.80
C PRO A 467 -27.73 -17.22 -0.67
N ILE A 468 -27.26 -17.15 0.58
CA ILE A 468 -28.10 -16.93 1.77
C ILE A 468 -28.79 -15.58 1.67
N MET A 469 -28.04 -14.52 1.37
CA MET A 469 -28.64 -13.18 1.28
C MET A 469 -29.64 -13.04 0.13
N LYS A 470 -29.41 -13.72 -1.01
CA LYS A 470 -30.38 -13.78 -2.12
C LYS A 470 -31.70 -14.45 -1.71
N GLN A 471 -31.68 -15.43 -0.82
CA GLN A 471 -32.87 -16.10 -0.32
C GLN A 471 -33.73 -15.17 0.55
N PHE A 472 -33.10 -14.34 1.39
CA PHE A 472 -33.81 -13.52 2.38
C PHE A 472 -34.12 -12.09 1.92
N ASN A 473 -33.57 -11.63 0.80
CA ASN A 473 -33.82 -10.30 0.25
C ASN A 473 -34.01 -10.31 -1.27
N SER A 474 -35.26 -10.20 -1.73
CA SER A 474 -35.60 -10.24 -3.16
C SER A 474 -35.14 -9.01 -3.96
N LYS A 475 -34.66 -7.95 -3.30
CA LYS A 475 -34.15 -6.73 -3.95
C LYS A 475 -32.62 -6.74 -4.19
N THR A 476 -31.87 -7.62 -3.52
CA THR A 476 -30.41 -7.74 -3.71
C THR A 476 -30.12 -8.66 -4.89
N ARG A 477 -30.21 -8.14 -6.13
CA ARG A 477 -29.95 -8.95 -7.33
C ARG A 477 -28.49 -9.43 -7.37
N ASP A 478 -27.53 -8.58 -6.99
CA ASP A 478 -26.10 -8.85 -7.20
C ASP A 478 -25.20 -8.71 -5.96
N GLY A 479 -25.73 -8.30 -4.79
CA GLY A 479 -24.96 -8.21 -3.54
C GLY A 479 -25.62 -7.38 -2.44
N PHE A 480 -24.91 -7.15 -1.33
CA PHE A 480 -25.36 -6.38 -0.17
C PHE A 480 -24.22 -5.60 0.51
N THR A 481 -24.59 -4.62 1.34
CA THR A 481 -23.66 -3.75 2.07
C THR A 481 -23.94 -3.77 3.56
N VAL A 482 -22.89 -3.69 4.37
CA VAL A 482 -22.95 -3.65 5.83
C VAL A 482 -22.12 -2.48 6.35
N ASN A 483 -22.68 -1.65 7.23
CA ASN A 483 -21.96 -0.51 7.81
C ASN A 483 -21.57 -0.81 9.27
N SER A 484 -20.35 -0.44 9.65
CA SER A 484 -19.93 -0.40 11.04
C SER A 484 -20.28 0.93 11.71
N LYS A 485 -20.38 0.89 13.03
CA LYS A 485 -20.67 2.04 13.88
C LYS A 485 -19.54 2.23 14.87
N VAL A 486 -19.18 3.48 15.12
CA VAL A 486 -18.09 3.88 16.01
C VAL A 486 -18.67 4.73 17.13
N PRO A 487 -18.63 4.29 18.40
CA PRO A 487 -19.18 5.07 19.50
C PRO A 487 -18.38 6.36 19.73
N SER A 488 -19.04 7.45 20.10
CA SER A 488 -18.40 8.70 20.54
C SER A 488 -18.02 8.63 22.01
N LEU A 489 -16.82 9.11 22.37
CA LEU A 489 -16.40 9.33 23.75
C LEU A 489 -16.83 10.74 24.24
N LYS A 490 -16.87 11.71 23.34
CA LYS A 490 -17.28 13.09 23.59
C LYS A 490 -18.78 13.22 23.89
N ASP A 491 -19.62 12.56 23.09
CA ASP A 491 -21.08 12.64 23.15
C ASP A 491 -21.66 11.24 23.50
N PRO A 492 -21.85 10.90 24.79
CA PRO A 492 -22.33 9.58 25.18
C PRO A 492 -23.66 9.19 24.52
N GLY A 493 -23.73 7.99 23.95
CA GLY A 493 -24.91 7.48 23.24
C GLY A 493 -24.98 7.88 21.76
N LYS A 494 -24.05 8.69 21.27
CA LYS A 494 -23.90 9.00 19.85
C LYS A 494 -22.95 8.01 19.19
N GLU A 495 -23.28 7.61 17.96
CA GLU A 495 -22.44 6.75 17.13
C GLU A 495 -22.20 7.42 15.78
N TYR A 496 -20.98 7.29 15.26
CA TYR A 496 -20.58 7.73 13.93
C TYR A 496 -20.54 6.55 12.97
N ASP A 497 -20.66 6.83 11.67
CA ASP A 497 -20.43 5.82 10.64
C ASP A 497 -18.94 5.45 10.58
N GLY A 498 -18.66 4.16 10.66
CA GLY A 498 -17.31 3.61 10.53
C GLY A 498 -16.97 3.30 9.07
N PHE A 499 -16.70 2.03 8.80
CA PHE A 499 -16.42 1.51 7.47
C PHE A 499 -17.62 0.73 6.92
N THR A 500 -17.73 0.68 5.60
CA THR A 500 -18.73 -0.08 4.87
C THR A 500 -18.07 -1.30 4.25
N ILE A 501 -18.69 -2.45 4.42
CA ILE A 501 -18.35 -3.68 3.71
C ILE A 501 -19.32 -3.84 2.56
N THR A 502 -18.79 -4.09 1.36
CA THR A 502 -19.58 -4.42 0.18
C THR A 502 -19.22 -5.83 -0.27
N ILE A 503 -20.24 -6.69 -0.40
CA ILE A 503 -20.11 -8.04 -0.94
C ILE A 503 -21.06 -8.17 -2.12
N THR A 504 -20.51 -8.35 -3.31
CA THR A 504 -21.26 -8.58 -4.54
C THR A 504 -20.69 -9.78 -5.29
N GLY A 505 -21.50 -10.49 -6.06
CA GLY A 505 -21.02 -11.60 -6.88
C GLY A 505 -21.89 -11.84 -8.09
N ASP A 506 -21.25 -12.31 -9.16
CA ASP A 506 -21.89 -12.57 -10.45
C ASP A 506 -22.29 -14.05 -10.62
N ARG A 507 -22.77 -14.40 -11.82
CA ARG A 507 -23.19 -15.77 -12.16
C ARG A 507 -22.02 -16.71 -12.46
N VAL A 508 -20.83 -16.18 -12.69
CA VAL A 508 -19.61 -16.91 -13.09
C VAL A 508 -18.74 -17.22 -11.86
N GLY A 509 -19.16 -16.81 -10.67
CA GLY A 509 -18.44 -17.05 -9.42
C GLY A 509 -17.41 -15.96 -9.09
N ASN A 510 -17.36 -14.86 -9.86
CA ASN A 510 -16.55 -13.71 -9.48
C ASN A 510 -17.21 -12.98 -8.31
N MET A 511 -16.39 -12.59 -7.34
CA MET A 511 -16.85 -11.85 -6.17
C MET A 511 -16.07 -10.55 -6.00
N LEU A 512 -16.76 -9.50 -5.60
CA LEU A 512 -16.14 -8.31 -5.03
C LEU A 512 -16.48 -8.28 -3.54
N PHE A 513 -15.44 -8.42 -2.72
CA PHE A 513 -15.49 -8.20 -1.28
C PHE A 513 -14.57 -7.03 -0.96
N SER A 514 -15.14 -5.90 -0.58
CA SER A 514 -14.39 -4.67 -0.29
C SER A 514 -14.75 -4.07 1.06
N VAL A 515 -13.78 -3.37 1.64
CA VAL A 515 -13.94 -2.48 2.79
C VAL A 515 -13.74 -1.05 2.28
N GLU A 516 -14.68 -0.18 2.60
CA GLU A 516 -14.73 1.19 2.12
C GLU A 516 -14.86 2.14 3.30
N THR A 517 -14.04 3.18 3.33
CA THR A 517 -14.21 4.28 4.30
C THR A 517 -14.54 5.53 3.53
N GLN A 518 -15.74 6.07 3.78
CA GLN A 518 -16.20 7.30 3.13
C GLN A 518 -15.63 8.52 3.85
N THR A 519 -15.18 9.51 3.09
CA THR A 519 -14.71 10.79 3.63
C THR A 519 -15.61 11.91 3.15
N THR A 520 -16.86 11.93 3.63
CA THR A 520 -17.80 13.05 3.42
C THR A 520 -17.48 14.20 4.37
N ASP A 521 -17.97 15.40 4.07
CA ASP A 521 -17.72 16.59 4.89
C ASP A 521 -18.31 16.42 6.31
N GLU A 522 -19.55 15.92 6.41
CA GLU A 522 -20.23 15.74 7.70
C GLU A 522 -19.50 14.72 8.58
N ARG A 523 -19.11 13.58 7.99
CA ARG A 523 -18.38 12.53 8.71
C ARG A 523 -17.01 13.05 9.16
N THR A 524 -16.29 13.73 8.27
CA THR A 524 -14.97 14.29 8.59
C THR A 524 -15.06 15.26 9.77
N GLN A 525 -16.04 16.17 9.76
CA GLN A 525 -16.25 17.12 10.86
C GLN A 525 -16.59 16.42 12.19
N GLN A 526 -17.41 15.36 12.17
CA GLN A 526 -17.74 14.57 13.36
C GLN A 526 -16.49 13.97 14.01
N TYR A 527 -15.67 13.27 13.22
CA TYR A 527 -14.44 12.64 13.71
C TYR A 527 -13.40 13.67 14.16
N GLN A 528 -13.28 14.80 13.45
CA GLN A 528 -12.37 15.87 13.86
C GLN A 528 -12.78 16.51 15.18
N SER A 529 -14.07 16.77 15.36
CA SER A 529 -14.61 17.29 16.62
C SER A 529 -14.33 16.34 17.81
N GLU A 530 -14.33 15.03 17.56
CA GLU A 530 -13.97 13.99 18.53
C GLU A 530 -12.46 14.02 18.85
N ILE A 531 -11.62 14.02 17.82
CA ILE A 531 -10.15 14.06 17.93
C ILE A 531 -9.70 15.34 18.64
N GLU A 532 -10.29 16.49 18.32
CA GLU A 532 -9.99 17.78 18.94
C GLU A 532 -10.28 17.76 20.45
N ALA A 533 -11.43 17.19 20.86
CA ALA A 533 -11.79 17.06 22.26
C ALA A 533 -10.78 16.17 23.01
N LEU A 534 -10.45 14.99 22.46
CA LEU A 534 -9.45 14.09 23.04
C LEU A 534 -8.06 14.71 23.10
N TYR A 535 -7.67 15.49 22.09
CA TYR A 535 -6.37 16.17 22.08
C TYR A 535 -6.27 17.27 23.13
N LYS A 536 -7.36 18.01 23.37
CA LYS A 536 -7.43 18.99 24.44
C LYS A 536 -7.24 18.33 25.82
N ASP A 537 -7.91 17.21 26.06
CA ASP A 537 -7.77 16.44 27.30
C ASP A 537 -6.38 15.84 27.45
N LEU A 538 -5.83 15.29 26.37
CA LEU A 538 -4.46 14.77 26.29
C LEU A 538 -3.44 15.87 26.64
N THR A 539 -3.63 17.08 26.11
CA THR A 539 -2.73 18.20 26.37
C THR A 539 -2.83 18.66 27.82
N ALA A 540 -4.03 18.72 28.39
CA ALA A 540 -4.21 19.06 29.80
C ALA A 540 -3.55 18.02 30.72
N LYS A 541 -3.81 16.73 30.50
CA LYS A 541 -3.23 15.64 31.28
C LYS A 541 -1.72 15.49 31.09
N GLY A 542 -1.22 15.70 29.88
CA GLY A 542 0.22 15.72 29.60
C GLY A 542 0.97 16.82 30.35
N LYS A 543 0.37 18.01 30.48
CA LYS A 543 0.93 19.09 31.32
C LYS A 543 0.96 18.72 32.80
N THR A 544 -0.09 18.06 33.31
CA THR A 544 -0.09 17.55 34.68
C THR A 544 0.99 16.49 34.88
N LEU A 545 1.14 15.56 33.93
CA LEU A 545 2.16 14.51 33.97
C LEU A 545 3.59 15.06 33.99
N MET A 546 3.85 16.21 33.34
CA MET A 546 5.16 16.85 33.40
C MET A 546 5.48 17.44 34.78
N LEU A 547 4.47 17.67 35.61
CA LEU A 547 4.58 18.22 36.96
C LEU A 547 4.46 17.14 38.05
N SER A 548 3.85 15.98 37.74
CA SER A 548 3.58 14.90 38.68
C SER A 548 4.54 13.71 38.50
N THR A 549 4.79 12.97 39.58
CA THR A 549 5.55 11.71 39.56
C THR A 549 4.65 10.47 39.69
N GLU A 550 3.33 10.64 39.55
CA GLU A 550 2.36 9.57 39.79
C GLU A 550 2.19 8.63 38.59
N LEU A 551 2.24 7.32 38.83
CA LEU A 551 2.11 6.27 37.81
C LEU A 551 0.73 6.26 37.12
N GLY A 552 -0.33 6.72 37.79
CA GLY A 552 -1.71 6.73 37.26
C GLY A 552 -1.95 7.74 36.13
N ASP A 553 -1.22 8.85 36.14
CA ASP A 553 -1.32 9.88 35.10
C ASP A 553 -0.78 9.37 33.75
N ALA A 554 0.26 8.54 33.78
CA ALA A 554 0.87 7.97 32.57
C ALA A 554 -0.06 6.98 31.86
N ASP A 555 -0.82 6.14 32.58
CA ASP A 555 -1.77 5.21 31.96
C ASP A 555 -2.95 5.96 31.33
N THR A 556 -3.42 7.02 32.00
CA THR A 556 -4.49 7.89 31.49
C THR A 556 -4.07 8.57 30.19
N VAL A 557 -2.86 9.14 30.15
CA VAL A 557 -2.28 9.74 28.93
C VAL A 557 -2.16 8.70 27.82
N CYS A 558 -1.71 7.48 28.13
CA CYS A 558 -1.63 6.38 27.17
C CYS A 558 -3.00 6.03 26.56
N ASN A 559 -4.06 5.93 27.38
CA ASN A 559 -5.42 5.67 26.88
C ASN A 559 -5.93 6.81 25.98
N LEU A 560 -5.67 8.08 26.34
CA LEU A 560 -6.05 9.22 25.51
C LEU A 560 -5.34 9.22 24.15
N ILE A 561 -4.05 8.88 24.11
CA ILE A 561 -3.28 8.74 22.85
C ILE A 561 -3.91 7.66 21.96
N LEU A 562 -4.18 6.48 22.52
CA LEU A 562 -4.73 5.36 21.76
C LEU A 562 -6.17 5.61 21.29
N SER A 563 -7.01 6.26 22.11
CA SER A 563 -8.35 6.69 21.71
C SER A 563 -8.31 7.74 20.59
N LEU A 564 -7.42 8.72 20.68
CA LEU A 564 -7.25 9.73 19.63
C LEU A 564 -6.90 9.08 18.29
N VAL A 565 -5.97 8.12 18.31
CA VAL A 565 -5.54 7.41 17.10
C VAL A 565 -6.58 6.39 16.62
N TYR A 566 -7.39 5.80 17.50
CA TYR A 566 -8.53 4.98 17.10
C TYR A 566 -9.50 5.74 16.17
N TYR A 567 -9.83 6.99 16.50
CA TYR A 567 -10.66 7.83 15.64
C TYR A 567 -9.94 8.25 14.36
N PHE A 568 -8.64 8.54 14.41
CA PHE A 568 -7.85 8.82 13.21
C PHE A 568 -7.85 7.63 12.24
N CYS A 569 -7.66 6.41 12.75
CA CYS A 569 -7.70 5.18 11.96
C CYS A 569 -9.10 4.90 11.41
N ASN A 570 -10.17 5.11 12.18
CA ASN A 570 -11.53 4.95 11.66
C ASN A 570 -11.89 6.03 10.62
N LEU A 571 -11.36 7.25 10.74
CA LEU A 571 -11.58 8.31 9.76
C LEU A 571 -10.86 8.02 8.42
N MET A 572 -9.65 7.43 8.46
CA MET A 572 -8.74 7.27 7.31
C MET A 572 -8.53 8.59 6.54
N PRO A 573 -7.98 9.65 7.17
CA PRO A 573 -8.01 10.99 6.60
C PRO A 573 -6.98 11.25 5.48
N LEU A 574 -6.08 10.30 5.19
CA LEU A 574 -5.07 10.43 4.15
C LEU A 574 -5.36 9.51 2.96
N SER A 575 -5.04 9.95 1.74
CA SER A 575 -5.16 9.15 0.51
C SER A 575 -4.32 7.86 0.54
N ARG A 576 -3.16 7.91 1.21
CA ARG A 576 -2.24 6.78 1.43
C ARG A 576 -1.50 6.98 2.75
N GLY A 577 -1.10 5.89 3.41
CA GLY A 577 -0.16 5.95 4.55
C GLY A 577 -0.76 6.31 5.91
N SER A 578 -2.08 6.43 6.07
CA SER A 578 -2.74 6.73 7.36
C SER A 578 -2.25 5.82 8.50
N SER A 579 -2.11 4.52 8.23
CA SER A 579 -1.73 3.51 9.21
C SER A 579 -0.34 3.73 9.83
N VAL A 580 0.70 3.92 9.00
CA VAL A 580 2.07 4.13 9.49
C VAL A 580 2.25 5.51 10.13
N VAL A 581 1.57 6.53 9.59
CA VAL A 581 1.53 7.88 10.19
C VAL A 581 0.92 7.81 11.59
N ALA A 582 -0.23 7.17 11.73
CA ALA A 582 -0.90 6.96 13.00
C ALA A 582 -0.02 6.26 14.03
N TYR A 583 0.63 5.16 13.64
CA TYR A 583 1.48 4.39 14.55
C TYR A 583 2.73 5.18 14.99
N SER A 584 3.37 5.95 14.09
CA SER A 584 4.49 6.82 14.46
C SER A 584 4.10 7.92 15.47
N VAL A 585 2.90 8.47 15.33
CA VAL A 585 2.35 9.45 16.27
C VAL A 585 2.06 8.80 17.63
N VAL A 586 1.51 7.59 17.65
CA VAL A 586 1.35 6.81 18.91
C VAL A 586 2.69 6.65 19.60
N MET A 587 3.71 6.15 18.89
CA MET A 587 5.03 5.93 19.47
C MET A 587 5.62 7.23 20.00
N GLY A 588 5.58 8.31 19.22
CA GLY A 588 6.14 9.61 19.62
C GLY A 588 5.43 10.20 20.84
N ALA A 589 4.10 10.12 20.87
CA ALA A 589 3.29 10.61 21.98
C ALA A 589 3.51 9.80 23.26
N LEU A 590 3.64 8.48 23.16
CA LEU A 590 3.97 7.63 24.31
C LEU A 590 5.37 7.92 24.83
N MET A 591 6.35 8.12 23.94
CA MET A 591 7.68 8.54 24.35
C MET A 591 7.66 9.92 25.00
N ALA A 592 6.82 10.86 24.55
CA ALA A 592 6.66 12.14 25.22
C ALA A 592 6.15 11.99 26.67
N SER A 593 5.36 10.96 26.96
CA SER A 593 4.89 10.59 28.31
C SER A 593 5.93 9.84 29.16
N GLY A 594 7.16 9.67 28.66
CA GLY A 594 8.23 8.95 29.35
C GLY A 594 8.12 7.43 29.23
N LYS A 595 7.41 6.91 28.22
CA LYS A 595 7.30 5.48 27.94
C LYS A 595 7.92 5.11 26.59
N GLU A 596 8.92 4.23 26.59
CA GLU A 596 9.51 3.68 25.38
C GLU A 596 8.69 2.48 24.87
N VAL A 597 8.41 2.48 23.56
CA VAL A 597 7.82 1.33 22.86
C VAL A 597 8.96 0.42 22.40
N LEU A 598 8.92 -0.85 22.84
CA LEU A 598 9.92 -1.87 22.47
C LEU A 598 9.32 -3.06 21.74
N GLY A 599 8.01 -3.23 21.81
CA GLY A 599 7.30 -4.31 21.14
C GLY A 599 7.11 -4.03 19.65
N ARG A 600 6.96 -5.11 18.88
CA ARG A 600 6.60 -5.07 17.46
C ARG A 600 5.12 -5.36 17.30
N ILE A 601 4.57 -4.97 16.15
CA ILE A 601 3.23 -5.40 15.75
C ILE A 601 3.27 -6.93 15.59
N PRO A 602 2.37 -7.69 16.26
CA PRO A 602 2.39 -9.15 16.16
C PRO A 602 2.16 -9.65 14.75
N SER A 603 2.67 -10.85 14.45
CA SER A 603 2.49 -11.46 13.14
C SER A 603 1.00 -11.60 12.79
N GLY A 604 0.67 -11.29 11.53
CA GLY A 604 -0.70 -11.33 11.02
C GLY A 604 -1.60 -10.16 11.46
N LYS A 605 -1.07 -9.20 12.25
CA LYS A 605 -1.83 -8.06 12.76
C LYS A 605 -1.54 -6.77 11.98
N LEU A 606 -2.59 -5.97 11.81
CA LEU A 606 -2.58 -4.67 11.14
C LEU A 606 -3.20 -3.62 12.07
N PHE A 607 -2.46 -2.56 12.35
CA PHE A 607 -2.81 -1.59 13.39
C PHE A 607 -4.11 -0.81 13.07
N ASP A 608 -4.26 -0.39 11.82
CA ASP A 608 -5.46 0.31 11.33
C ASP A 608 -6.68 -0.63 11.26
N PHE A 609 -6.52 -1.85 10.77
CA PHE A 609 -7.63 -2.81 10.74
C PHE A 609 -8.11 -3.16 12.16
N GLU A 610 -7.21 -3.26 13.13
CA GLU A 610 -7.60 -3.53 14.52
C GLU A 610 -8.38 -2.36 15.13
N ALA A 611 -8.05 -1.13 14.76
CA ALA A 611 -8.85 0.04 15.12
C ALA A 611 -10.23 0.00 14.43
N MET A 612 -10.29 -0.37 13.15
CA MET A 612 -11.54 -0.39 12.38
C MET A 612 -12.47 -1.51 12.85
N THR A 613 -11.97 -2.73 13.07
CA THR A 613 -12.80 -3.91 13.39
C THR A 613 -13.16 -4.01 14.87
N THR A 614 -12.51 -3.23 15.74
CA THR A 614 -12.81 -3.25 17.18
C THR A 614 -13.96 -2.30 17.54
N ALA A 615 -14.89 -2.80 18.34
CA ALA A 615 -16.14 -2.10 18.68
C ALA A 615 -15.98 -0.83 19.54
N SER A 616 -14.85 -0.64 20.24
CA SER A 616 -14.65 0.55 21.08
C SER A 616 -13.17 0.95 21.25
N PRO A 617 -12.91 2.24 21.54
CA PRO A 617 -11.57 2.74 21.83
C PRO A 617 -10.87 2.00 23.00
N ASP A 618 -11.63 1.61 24.04
CA ASP A 618 -11.07 0.91 25.19
C ASP A 618 -10.56 -0.50 24.85
N ARG A 619 -11.32 -1.23 24.03
CA ARG A 619 -10.91 -2.56 23.56
C ARG A 619 -9.68 -2.44 22.68
N PHE A 620 -9.68 -1.47 21.76
CA PHE A 620 -8.52 -1.19 20.92
C PHE A 620 -7.28 -0.85 21.77
N SER A 621 -7.44 0.01 22.77
CA SER A 621 -6.37 0.40 23.69
C SER A 621 -5.79 -0.81 24.42
N LYS A 622 -6.64 -1.71 24.93
CA LYS A 622 -6.19 -2.96 25.58
C LYS A 622 -5.40 -3.85 24.62
N THR A 623 -5.89 -4.04 23.41
CA THR A 623 -5.22 -4.85 22.39
C THR A 623 -3.85 -4.26 22.05
N VAL A 624 -3.77 -2.97 21.72
CA VAL A 624 -2.50 -2.33 21.33
C VAL A 624 -1.50 -2.30 22.49
N LYS A 625 -1.95 -2.04 23.73
CA LYS A 625 -1.10 -2.12 24.92
C LYS A 625 -0.41 -3.48 25.07
N SER A 626 -1.08 -4.57 24.67
CA SER A 626 -0.48 -5.90 24.72
C SER A 626 0.68 -6.09 23.70
N TRP A 627 0.74 -5.26 22.65
CA TRP A 627 1.77 -5.36 21.60
C TRP A 627 3.00 -4.51 21.90
N ILE A 628 2.79 -3.25 22.31
CA ILE A 628 3.83 -2.21 22.32
C ILE A 628 4.89 -2.38 23.42
N ASN A 629 4.67 -3.25 24.42
CA ASN A 629 5.60 -3.57 25.50
C ASN A 629 6.28 -2.32 26.12
N LEU A 630 5.48 -1.52 26.84
CA LEU A 630 5.93 -0.23 27.37
C LEU A 630 6.95 -0.38 28.50
N LYS A 631 8.08 0.32 28.37
CA LYS A 631 9.08 0.48 29.45
C LYS A 631 9.31 1.97 29.76
N SER A 632 10.02 2.25 30.86
CA SER A 632 10.44 3.62 31.17
C SER A 632 11.40 4.13 30.09
N LEU A 633 11.16 5.34 29.58
CA LEU A 633 12.01 5.97 28.59
C LEU A 633 13.39 6.29 29.20
N PRO A 634 14.49 5.79 28.62
CA PRO A 634 15.84 6.12 29.08
C PRO A 634 16.14 7.62 29.04
N SER A 635 16.84 8.13 30.05
CA SER A 635 17.17 9.57 30.15
C SER A 635 18.00 10.10 28.98
N TRP A 636 18.82 9.27 28.34
CA TRP A 636 19.66 9.69 27.22
C TRP A 636 18.88 10.16 25.98
N TYR A 637 17.59 9.85 25.86
CA TYR A 637 16.73 10.40 24.80
C TYR A 637 16.65 11.93 24.85
N GLN A 638 16.78 12.52 26.05
CA GLN A 638 16.81 13.98 26.24
C GLN A 638 18.07 14.62 25.63
N ASN A 639 19.12 13.82 25.42
CA ASN A 639 20.38 14.27 24.82
C ASN A 639 20.38 14.15 23.29
N LEU A 640 19.31 13.63 22.67
CA LEU A 640 19.20 13.60 21.21
C LEU A 640 19.01 15.03 20.68
N PRO A 641 19.68 15.39 19.57
CA PRO A 641 19.47 16.70 18.97
C PRO A 641 18.02 16.85 18.47
N SER A 642 17.55 18.09 18.40
CA SER A 642 16.22 18.42 17.89
C SER A 642 16.12 18.04 16.41
N VAL A 643 15.19 17.14 16.05
CA VAL A 643 15.01 16.68 14.66
C VAL A 643 14.69 17.86 13.75
N SER A 644 13.76 18.72 14.18
CA SER A 644 13.33 19.92 13.45
C SER A 644 14.44 20.96 13.25
N GLU A 645 15.41 21.03 14.18
CA GLU A 645 16.56 21.94 14.06
C GLU A 645 17.75 21.32 13.33
N THR A 646 17.85 19.99 13.34
CA THR A 646 18.90 19.25 12.63
C THR A 646 18.59 19.20 11.13
N PHE A 647 17.33 18.96 10.76
CA PHE A 647 16.89 18.81 9.38
C PHE A 647 15.91 19.92 8.99
N GLN A 648 16.39 21.17 8.97
CA GLN A 648 15.56 22.36 8.78
C GLN A 648 15.03 22.55 7.35
N LEU A 649 15.72 21.96 6.36
CA LEU A 649 15.43 22.11 4.93
C LEU A 649 14.96 20.79 4.32
N THR A 650 14.10 20.87 3.30
CA THR A 650 13.68 19.69 2.53
C THR A 650 14.87 18.91 1.99
N ARG A 651 15.95 19.61 1.58
CA ARG A 651 17.25 19.02 1.21
C ARG A 651 17.78 18.10 2.31
N THR A 652 17.92 18.62 3.53
CA THR A 652 18.51 17.88 4.65
C THR A 652 17.66 16.66 5.06
N MET A 653 16.34 16.73 4.89
CA MET A 653 15.46 15.56 5.05
C MET A 653 15.74 14.50 3.99
N ILE A 654 15.89 14.88 2.71
CA ILE A 654 16.21 13.92 1.64
C ILE A 654 17.61 13.31 1.86
N GLU A 655 18.59 14.11 2.27
CA GLU A 655 19.95 13.65 2.59
C GLU A 655 19.98 12.54 3.65
N VAL A 656 19.32 12.76 4.79
CA VAL A 656 19.32 11.76 5.88
C VAL A 656 18.56 10.49 5.48
N LEU A 657 17.49 10.59 4.70
CA LEU A 657 16.75 9.43 4.21
C LEU A 657 17.56 8.56 3.24
N ASN A 658 18.56 9.13 2.57
CA ASN A 658 19.41 8.42 1.61
C ASN A 658 20.78 8.02 2.18
N THR A 659 21.03 8.27 3.46
CA THR A 659 22.27 7.89 4.15
C THR A 659 22.30 6.37 4.38
N ASP A 660 23.42 5.69 4.10
CA ASP A 660 23.58 4.28 4.45
C ASP A 660 24.09 4.13 5.89
N SER A 661 23.20 3.71 6.79
CA SER A 661 23.49 3.49 8.20
C SER A 661 23.60 2.00 8.57
N SER A 662 23.36 1.10 7.61
CA SER A 662 23.10 -0.32 7.88
C SER A 662 24.30 -1.08 8.46
N SER A 663 25.53 -0.67 8.10
CA SER A 663 26.79 -1.20 8.63
C SER A 663 27.25 -0.53 9.93
N HIS A 664 26.71 0.64 10.28
CA HIS A 664 27.18 1.46 11.39
C HIS A 664 26.29 1.36 12.63
N CYS A 665 24.98 1.18 12.43
CA CYS A 665 24.04 1.07 13.52
C CYS A 665 24.06 -0.35 14.12
N PRO A 666 24.15 -0.49 15.45
CA PRO A 666 24.16 -1.79 16.09
C PRO A 666 22.82 -2.50 15.82
N LYS A 667 22.88 -3.66 15.15
CA LYS A 667 21.76 -4.60 15.06
C LYS A 667 21.52 -5.15 16.46
N LYS A 668 20.60 -4.55 17.23
CA LYS A 668 20.16 -5.18 18.47
C LYS A 668 19.36 -6.44 18.09
N SER A 669 19.96 -7.59 18.39
CA SER A 669 19.38 -8.94 18.37
C SER A 669 18.10 -9.02 19.19
#